data_AF-A0A7C5YUB8-F1
#
_entry.id   AF-A0A7C5YUB8-F1
#
_cell.length_a   1.000
_cell.length_b   1.000
_cell.length_c   1.000
_cell.angle_alpha   90.00
_cell.angle_beta   90.00
_cell.angle_gamma   90.00
#
_symmetry.space_group_name_H-M   'P 1'
#
loop_
_entity.id
_entity.type
_entity.pdbx_description
1 polymer ?
#
loop_
_entity_poly.entity_id
_entity_poly.type
_entity_poly.pdbx_seq_one_letter_code
_entity_poly.pdbx_strand_id
1 'polypeptide(L)'
;MARISVIGMGYVGLVTAACFADLGNEVWCVELDGRKIELLQQNRAPFYEPGLEELIARNAAAGRLRFTDRYEEAIPGSNFVFICVGTPMAENGAAELKYVRMAAESIGPNLRGRTIIVNKSTVPIGTGDMVTEILSRYADPSTFAVVSNPEFLREGSAVNDFFNPDRIVLGANDRRAAEEVAELHAPLNAPVIITDLHTAEMIKYASNAFLATRISFINEIAHICERLGADVKEVARGMGMDRRIGPHFLNAGVGFGGSCFAGSETVFLVNPPSVQPRTLAEMFEALESGDVTPDGLEVRYPSGWYVCSFDLAAGQPVVTPILCLTRRPYDGVMVRLQTRMGRKIEVTADHPIPVYRLEKGEWEIVPASEVREGDLLATPMASFPLPPVRTLYLLQQMAGHPLADDVLVRPLDDRFRRAYHQILSAIPPSQMSYPYDIARRNYMPLRVYGHLRQQGYFPQEDERALQLYTTKGRPTYCPAVFDLDERFLRMVGYYLAEGWITVDVGRHGRHRERVAFAFGRHEREYLADLEDILTSYHIRFHRRISGNSTVLVVSSRVLAWLLRDALRCGVNSYDKRLPPFALALDEAGRLALLRGIFSGDGAVSQVNRGRHICLEYATASPALAQGVVLLLQSLGVVPSLACKRMNRSRVPGYVIRIAGEPQVAQMAPLFGPQKEREILSLCGQYRRIIAPLGFQRHGPL
;
A
#
# COMPACT_ATOMS: atom_id res chain seq x y z
N MET A 1 20.57 10.92 -48.09
CA MET A 1 21.05 10.07 -46.99
C MET A 1 21.98 10.93 -46.14
N ALA A 2 21.59 11.25 -44.92
CA ALA A 2 22.40 12.01 -43.98
C ALA A 2 23.08 11.08 -42.97
N ARG A 3 24.20 11.52 -42.39
CA ARG A 3 24.82 10.90 -41.20
C ARG A 3 24.39 11.66 -39.95
N ILE A 4 23.74 10.96 -39.04
CA ILE A 4 23.13 11.50 -37.82
C ILE A 4 23.77 10.85 -36.61
N SER A 5 24.25 11.64 -35.65
CA SER A 5 24.59 11.14 -34.32
C SER A 5 23.46 11.49 -33.35
N VAL A 6 23.09 10.58 -32.47
CA VAL A 6 22.07 10.79 -31.43
C VAL A 6 22.70 10.48 -30.07
N ILE A 7 22.66 11.45 -29.16
CA ILE A 7 23.29 11.38 -27.85
C ILE A 7 22.22 11.13 -26.78
N GLY A 8 22.37 10.02 -26.04
CA GLY A 8 21.47 9.57 -24.99
C GLY A 8 20.38 8.64 -25.52
N MET A 9 20.36 7.39 -25.04
CA MET A 9 19.42 6.35 -25.48
C MET A 9 18.30 6.14 -24.47
N GLY A 10 17.79 7.26 -23.95
CA GLY A 10 16.50 7.31 -23.30
C GLY A 10 15.35 7.17 -24.31
N TYR A 11 14.12 7.29 -23.82
CA TYR A 11 12.92 7.06 -24.60
C TYR A 11 12.86 7.91 -25.90
N VAL A 12 13.11 9.21 -25.78
CA VAL A 12 13.16 10.15 -26.93
C VAL A 12 14.29 9.80 -27.91
N GLY A 13 15.51 9.60 -27.40
CA GLY A 13 16.68 9.44 -28.25
C GLY A 13 16.67 8.14 -29.05
N LEU A 14 16.35 7.02 -28.41
CA LEU A 14 16.35 5.72 -29.08
C LEU A 14 15.24 5.62 -30.14
N VAL A 15 14.03 6.11 -29.84
CA VAL A 15 12.93 6.14 -30.83
C VAL A 15 13.31 7.04 -32.00
N THR A 16 13.82 8.25 -31.74
CA THR A 16 14.27 9.18 -32.77
C THR A 16 15.33 8.55 -33.68
N ALA A 17 16.33 7.89 -33.07
CA ALA A 17 17.41 7.24 -33.80
C ALA A 17 16.92 6.09 -34.68
N ALA A 18 16.11 5.20 -34.12
CA ALA A 18 15.55 4.05 -34.84
C ALA A 18 14.67 4.51 -36.01
N CYS A 19 13.83 5.53 -35.82
CA CYS A 19 12.95 6.04 -36.87
C CYS A 19 13.73 6.78 -37.97
N PHE A 20 14.74 7.59 -37.63
CA PHE A 20 15.58 8.22 -38.67
C PHE A 20 16.40 7.22 -39.48
N ALA A 21 16.90 6.16 -38.84
CA ALA A 21 17.56 5.07 -39.55
C ALA A 21 16.60 4.37 -40.52
N ASP A 22 15.33 4.25 -40.12
CA ASP A 22 14.28 3.67 -40.93
C ASP A 22 13.86 4.53 -42.13
N LEU A 23 13.92 5.85 -41.98
CA LEU A 23 13.82 6.81 -43.08
C LEU A 23 15.03 6.78 -44.05
N GLY A 24 15.99 5.87 -43.82
CA GLY A 24 17.09 5.60 -44.73
C GLY A 24 18.40 6.34 -44.41
N ASN A 25 18.52 6.95 -43.23
CA ASN A 25 19.74 7.65 -42.81
C ASN A 25 20.75 6.71 -42.15
N GLU A 26 22.01 7.13 -42.10
CA GLU A 26 23.03 6.47 -41.27
C GLU A 26 23.00 7.10 -39.89
N VAL A 27 22.71 6.31 -38.86
CA VAL A 27 22.51 6.78 -37.49
C VAL A 27 23.48 6.09 -36.53
N TRP A 28 24.24 6.91 -35.81
CA TRP A 28 25.10 6.52 -34.71
C TRP A 28 24.49 6.95 -33.38
N CYS A 29 24.36 6.01 -32.46
CA CYS A 29 23.78 6.19 -31.14
C CYS A 29 24.87 6.15 -30.08
N VAL A 30 24.98 7.20 -29.27
CA VAL A 30 25.93 7.28 -28.16
C VAL A 30 25.20 7.10 -26.83
N GLU A 31 25.60 6.09 -26.06
CA GLU A 31 25.11 5.82 -24.71
C GLU A 31 26.28 5.48 -23.78
N LEU A 32 26.37 6.18 -22.64
CA LEU A 32 27.47 6.04 -21.68
C LEU A 32 27.15 5.06 -20.54
N ASP A 33 25.88 4.72 -20.34
CA ASP A 33 25.48 3.68 -19.38
C ASP A 33 25.88 2.30 -19.92
N GLY A 34 26.91 1.71 -19.29
CA GLY A 34 27.45 0.39 -19.62
C GLY A 34 26.41 -0.71 -19.74
N ARG A 35 25.34 -0.69 -18.93
CA ARG A 35 24.28 -1.71 -18.99
C ARG A 35 23.37 -1.50 -20.20
N LYS A 36 23.06 -0.25 -20.54
CA LYS A 36 22.20 0.06 -21.69
C LYS A 36 22.93 -0.22 -22.99
N ILE A 37 24.20 0.17 -23.10
CA ILE A 37 24.97 -0.04 -24.32
C ILE A 37 25.12 -1.54 -24.64
N GLU A 38 25.33 -2.40 -23.63
CA GLU A 38 25.38 -3.86 -23.81
C GLU A 38 24.09 -4.43 -24.42
N LEU A 39 22.92 -3.96 -23.96
CA LEU A 39 21.62 -4.36 -24.51
C LEU A 39 21.43 -3.85 -25.94
N LEU A 40 21.76 -2.58 -26.18
CA LEU A 40 21.60 -1.94 -27.48
C LEU A 40 22.50 -2.58 -28.55
N GLN A 41 23.73 -2.96 -28.20
CA GLN A 41 24.63 -3.70 -29.08
C GLN A 41 24.12 -5.11 -29.43
N GLN A 42 23.21 -5.66 -28.62
CA GLN A 42 22.48 -6.89 -28.92
C GLN A 42 21.17 -6.63 -29.69
N ASN A 43 20.96 -5.41 -30.18
CA ASN A 43 19.74 -4.94 -30.86
C ASN A 43 18.48 -5.04 -30.01
N ARG A 44 18.60 -4.89 -28.69
CA ARG A 44 17.48 -4.94 -27.75
C ARG A 44 17.20 -3.57 -27.15
N ALA A 45 15.93 -3.21 -27.03
CA ALA A 45 15.54 -1.95 -26.41
C ALA A 45 15.63 -2.07 -24.86
N PRO A 46 16.10 -1.05 -24.14
CA PRO A 46 16.13 -1.05 -22.68
C PRO A 46 14.76 -0.78 -22.03
N PHE A 47 13.72 -0.55 -22.83
CA PHE A 47 12.35 -0.32 -22.42
C PHE A 47 11.39 -0.85 -23.49
N TYR A 48 10.13 -1.09 -23.12
CA TYR A 48 9.08 -1.50 -24.06
C TYR A 48 8.51 -0.29 -24.81
N GLU A 49 8.45 -0.40 -26.14
CA GLU A 49 7.73 0.52 -27.01
C GLU A 49 7.23 -0.26 -28.24
N PRO A 50 5.93 -0.22 -28.57
CA PRO A 50 5.40 -0.98 -29.70
C PRO A 50 6.12 -0.67 -31.03
N GLY A 51 6.70 -1.70 -31.65
CA GLY A 51 7.39 -1.60 -32.95
C GLY A 51 8.85 -1.16 -32.87
N LEU A 52 9.38 -0.80 -31.69
CA LEU A 52 10.73 -0.27 -31.56
C LEU A 52 11.82 -1.34 -31.74
N GLU A 53 11.67 -2.53 -31.15
CA GLU A 53 12.67 -3.59 -31.29
C GLU A 53 12.78 -4.07 -32.75
N GLU A 54 11.67 -4.15 -33.47
CA GLU A 54 11.66 -4.49 -34.90
C GLU A 54 12.38 -3.42 -35.74
N LEU A 55 12.20 -2.13 -35.42
CA LEU A 55 12.91 -1.02 -36.04
C LEU A 55 14.41 -1.10 -35.78
N ILE A 56 14.81 -1.36 -34.54
CA ILE A 56 16.23 -1.50 -34.16
C ILE A 56 16.85 -2.66 -34.92
N ALA A 57 16.25 -3.86 -34.85
CA ALA A 57 16.79 -5.07 -35.46
C ALA A 57 16.95 -4.92 -36.99
N ARG A 58 15.94 -4.39 -37.69
CA ARG A 58 16.01 -4.24 -39.15
C ARG A 58 17.01 -3.20 -39.60
N ASN A 59 17.14 -2.09 -38.87
CA ASN A 59 18.07 -1.02 -39.23
C ASN A 59 19.52 -1.34 -38.83
N ALA A 60 19.73 -2.10 -37.75
CA ALA A 60 21.03 -2.66 -37.43
C ALA A 60 21.47 -3.69 -38.48
N ALA A 61 20.58 -4.60 -38.89
CA ALA A 61 20.87 -5.57 -39.95
C ALA A 61 21.19 -4.91 -41.30
N ALA A 62 20.53 -3.78 -41.61
CA ALA A 62 20.81 -2.98 -42.79
C ALA A 62 22.06 -2.09 -42.68
N GLY A 63 22.77 -2.12 -41.54
CA GLY A 63 23.96 -1.30 -41.30
C GLY A 63 23.68 0.20 -41.17
N ARG A 64 22.42 0.60 -40.99
CA ARG A 64 21.98 2.00 -40.86
C ARG A 64 21.94 2.48 -39.41
N LEU A 65 21.84 1.58 -38.43
CA LEU A 65 21.81 1.92 -37.01
C LEU A 65 23.00 1.28 -36.29
N ARG A 66 23.79 2.08 -35.58
CA ARG A 66 24.97 1.62 -34.82
C ARG A 66 24.98 2.21 -33.42
N PHE A 67 25.48 1.45 -32.46
CA PHE A 67 25.57 1.85 -31.05
C PHE A 67 27.04 1.87 -30.61
N THR A 68 27.44 2.93 -29.92
CA THR A 68 28.78 3.10 -29.33
C THR A 68 28.68 3.83 -27.99
N ASP A 69 29.68 3.67 -27.14
CA ASP A 69 29.87 4.45 -25.91
C ASP A 69 30.89 5.59 -26.09
N ARG A 70 31.34 5.83 -27.34
CA ARG A 70 32.45 6.74 -27.67
C ARG A 70 32.05 7.83 -28.65
N TYR A 71 32.24 9.08 -28.23
CA TYR A 71 31.89 10.27 -29.03
C TYR A 71 32.77 10.39 -30.28
N GLU A 72 34.05 10.01 -30.16
CA GLU A 72 35.05 10.07 -31.23
C GLU A 72 34.75 9.13 -32.41
N GLU A 73 33.88 8.12 -32.22
CA GLU A 73 33.46 7.20 -33.28
C GLU A 73 32.22 7.73 -34.02
N ALA A 74 31.25 8.26 -33.27
CA ALA A 74 29.97 8.69 -33.81
C ALA A 74 30.04 10.05 -34.51
N ILE A 75 30.66 11.04 -33.87
CA ILE A 75 30.51 12.46 -34.24
C ILE A 75 31.26 12.84 -35.52
N PRO A 76 32.54 12.46 -35.74
CA PRO A 76 33.29 12.92 -36.91
C PRO A 76 32.57 12.62 -38.23
N GLY A 77 32.26 13.66 -39.00
CA GLY A 77 31.55 13.57 -40.28
C GLY A 77 30.03 13.45 -40.19
N SER A 78 29.44 13.64 -39.01
CA SER A 78 27.98 13.76 -38.86
C SER A 78 27.50 15.07 -39.48
N ASN A 79 26.40 15.00 -40.25
CA ASN A 79 25.69 16.19 -40.71
C ASN A 79 24.88 16.81 -39.54
N PHE A 80 24.28 15.94 -38.73
CA PHE A 80 23.43 16.33 -37.60
C PHE A 80 23.84 15.58 -36.32
N VAL A 81 23.82 16.28 -35.19
CA VAL A 81 24.03 15.67 -33.86
C VAL A 81 22.85 16.04 -32.96
N PHE A 82 22.01 15.07 -32.63
CA PHE A 82 20.86 15.26 -31.74
C PHE A 82 21.26 15.07 -30.29
N ILE A 83 20.95 16.04 -29.44
CA ILE A 83 21.07 15.92 -27.99
C ILE A 83 19.70 15.50 -27.43
N CYS A 84 19.62 14.25 -26.96
CA CYS A 84 18.40 13.61 -26.45
C CYS A 84 18.58 13.07 -25.01
N VAL A 85 19.52 13.64 -24.26
CA VAL A 85 19.78 13.26 -22.87
C VAL A 85 18.66 13.72 -21.94
N GLY A 86 18.47 13.00 -20.84
CA GLY A 86 17.46 13.35 -19.84
C GLY A 86 17.76 14.68 -19.15
N THR A 87 16.71 15.40 -18.81
CA THR A 87 16.73 16.66 -18.04
C THR A 87 15.87 16.49 -16.79
N PRO A 88 16.35 15.70 -15.80
CA PRO A 88 15.59 15.46 -14.58
C PRO A 88 15.39 16.78 -13.81
N MET A 89 14.46 16.78 -12.86
CA MET A 89 14.24 17.95 -12.01
C MET A 89 15.38 18.09 -10.98
N ALA A 90 15.88 19.31 -10.79
CA ALA A 90 16.82 19.68 -9.74
C ALA A 90 16.10 19.87 -8.39
N GLU A 91 16.85 19.96 -7.30
CA GLU A 91 16.32 20.05 -5.92
C GLU A 91 15.35 21.23 -5.71
N ASN A 92 15.50 22.30 -6.48
CA ASN A 92 14.65 23.50 -6.43
C ASN A 92 13.46 23.47 -7.41
N GLY A 93 13.22 22.34 -8.09
CA GLY A 93 12.16 22.21 -9.09
C GLY A 93 12.52 22.67 -10.50
N ALA A 94 13.70 23.25 -10.73
CA ALA A 94 14.16 23.62 -12.07
C ALA A 94 14.59 22.39 -12.88
N ALA A 95 14.67 22.49 -14.21
CA ALA A 95 15.26 21.42 -15.01
C ALA A 95 16.78 21.38 -14.84
N GLU A 96 17.33 20.20 -14.54
CA GLU A 96 18.77 19.95 -14.42
C GLU A 96 19.40 19.84 -15.81
N LEU A 97 20.31 20.75 -16.13
CA LEU A 97 20.95 20.86 -17.45
C LEU A 97 22.33 20.22 -17.52
N LYS A 98 22.82 19.60 -16.44
CA LYS A 98 24.16 19.00 -16.37
C LYS A 98 24.44 18.03 -17.53
N TYR A 99 23.48 17.19 -17.90
CA TYR A 99 23.69 16.18 -18.96
C TYR A 99 23.75 16.81 -20.35
N VAL A 100 22.96 17.86 -20.60
CA VAL A 100 23.00 18.63 -21.85
C VAL A 100 24.35 19.34 -21.98
N ARG A 101 24.83 19.95 -20.88
CA ARG A 101 26.16 20.58 -20.81
C ARG A 101 27.26 19.56 -21.09
N MET A 102 27.25 18.42 -20.42
CA MET A 102 28.25 17.35 -20.60
C MET A 102 28.24 16.81 -22.04
N ALA A 103 27.06 16.64 -22.64
CA ALA A 103 26.94 16.23 -24.04
C ALA A 103 27.57 17.28 -24.96
N ALA A 104 27.26 18.57 -24.79
CA ALA A 104 27.84 19.65 -25.59
C ALA A 104 29.38 19.73 -25.43
N GLU A 105 29.89 19.59 -24.21
CA GLU A 105 31.33 19.57 -23.90
C GLU A 105 32.04 18.35 -24.54
N SER A 106 31.36 17.22 -24.65
CA SER A 106 31.88 16.01 -25.29
C SER A 106 31.79 16.06 -26.83
N ILE A 107 30.78 16.77 -27.37
CA ILE A 107 30.59 16.97 -28.80
C ILE A 107 31.68 17.88 -29.37
N GLY A 108 31.93 19.03 -28.72
CA GLY A 108 32.81 20.10 -29.21
C GLY A 108 34.16 19.63 -29.77
N PRO A 109 35.00 18.90 -28.98
CA PRO A 109 36.30 18.41 -29.43
C PRO A 109 36.27 17.47 -30.66
N ASN A 110 35.13 16.83 -30.90
CA ASN A 110 34.95 15.81 -31.94
C ASN A 110 34.34 16.36 -33.24
N LEU A 111 33.93 17.64 -33.27
CA LEU A 111 33.37 18.25 -34.47
C LEU A 111 34.38 18.31 -35.62
N ARG A 112 33.94 17.91 -36.82
CA ARG A 112 34.75 17.94 -38.05
C ARG A 112 33.88 18.43 -39.20
N GLY A 113 34.21 19.60 -39.74
CA GLY A 113 33.40 20.24 -40.79
C GLY A 113 32.08 20.83 -40.27
N ARG A 114 31.25 21.36 -41.19
CA ARG A 114 29.97 21.99 -40.86
C ARG A 114 29.00 20.95 -40.28
N THR A 115 28.58 21.14 -39.04
CA THR A 115 27.68 20.22 -38.30
C THR A 115 26.50 20.97 -37.68
N ILE A 116 25.27 20.43 -37.78
CA ILE A 116 24.10 21.01 -37.13
C ILE A 116 23.80 20.25 -35.84
N ILE A 117 23.77 20.96 -34.71
CA ILE A 117 23.45 20.41 -33.40
C ILE A 117 21.98 20.63 -33.10
N VAL A 118 21.25 19.55 -32.86
CA VAL A 118 19.80 19.58 -32.67
C VAL A 118 19.45 19.25 -31.22
N ASN A 119 19.01 20.26 -30.46
CA ASN A 119 18.55 20.08 -29.09
C ASN A 119 17.12 19.54 -29.09
N LYS A 120 16.95 18.28 -28.68
CA LYS A 120 15.65 17.59 -28.63
C LYS A 120 15.19 17.26 -27.22
N SER A 121 16.12 17.23 -26.26
CA SER A 121 15.83 17.20 -24.82
C SER A 121 14.82 18.30 -24.42
N THR A 122 13.98 18.02 -23.43
CA THR A 122 13.07 19.05 -22.87
C THR A 122 13.89 20.00 -22.00
N VAL A 123 14.17 21.20 -22.51
CA VAL A 123 15.14 22.13 -21.91
C VAL A 123 14.52 23.51 -21.68
N PRO A 124 14.84 24.21 -20.58
CA PRO A 124 14.39 25.58 -20.36
C PRO A 124 14.81 26.52 -21.48
N ILE A 125 14.08 27.62 -21.61
CA ILE A 125 14.37 28.68 -22.58
C ILE A 125 15.78 29.23 -22.35
N GLY A 126 16.55 29.36 -23.44
CA GLY A 126 17.95 29.80 -23.45
C GLY A 126 18.97 28.66 -23.48
N THR A 127 18.53 27.39 -23.54
CA THR A 127 19.46 26.26 -23.60
C THR A 127 20.18 26.16 -24.95
N GLY A 128 19.53 26.56 -26.04
CA GLY A 128 20.19 26.72 -27.34
C GLY A 128 21.39 27.67 -27.31
N ASP A 129 21.28 28.79 -26.59
CA ASP A 129 22.39 29.74 -26.43
C ASP A 129 23.53 29.14 -25.60
N MET A 130 23.19 28.43 -24.52
CA MET A 130 24.18 27.75 -23.68
C MET A 130 24.96 26.69 -24.45
N VAL A 131 24.30 25.88 -25.27
CA VAL A 131 24.97 24.90 -26.13
C VAL A 131 25.87 25.61 -27.15
N THR A 132 25.41 26.71 -27.74
CA THR A 132 26.21 27.54 -28.67
C THR A 132 27.47 28.08 -27.98
N GLU A 133 27.35 28.60 -26.76
CA GLU A 133 28.47 29.13 -25.98
C GLU A 133 29.50 28.06 -25.65
N ILE A 134 29.06 26.87 -25.24
CA ILE A 134 29.95 25.74 -24.93
C ILE A 134 30.72 25.31 -26.19
N LEU A 135 30.02 25.09 -27.30
CA LEU A 135 30.64 24.60 -28.54
C LEU A 135 31.62 25.62 -29.14
N SER A 136 31.36 26.92 -28.99
CA SER A 136 32.24 28.00 -29.43
C SER A 136 33.61 27.99 -28.74
N ARG A 137 33.76 27.29 -27.62
CA ARG A 137 35.05 27.08 -26.92
C ARG A 137 35.93 26.03 -27.61
N TYR A 138 35.35 25.20 -28.47
CA TYR A 138 36.02 24.06 -29.10
C TYR A 138 36.08 24.15 -30.63
N ALA A 139 35.14 24.85 -31.27
CA ALA A 139 35.05 24.97 -32.72
C ALA A 139 34.69 26.40 -33.14
N ASP A 140 35.07 26.78 -34.35
CA ASP A 140 34.71 28.07 -34.94
C ASP A 140 33.17 28.16 -35.10
N PRO A 141 32.50 29.21 -34.59
CA PRO A 141 31.05 29.37 -34.70
C PRO A 141 30.49 29.34 -36.13
N SER A 142 31.30 29.56 -37.16
CA SER A 142 30.90 29.41 -38.57
C SER A 142 30.82 27.94 -39.04
N THR A 143 31.36 27.01 -38.25
CA THR A 143 31.43 25.57 -38.55
C THR A 143 30.36 24.74 -37.86
N PHE A 144 29.44 25.36 -37.11
CA PHE A 144 28.27 24.67 -36.58
C PHE A 144 27.06 25.59 -36.49
N ALA A 145 25.88 25.00 -36.36
CA ALA A 145 24.66 25.72 -36.04
C ALA A 145 23.88 24.95 -34.98
N VAL A 146 23.14 25.66 -34.12
CA VAL A 146 22.27 25.05 -33.10
C VAL A 146 20.81 25.25 -33.49
N VAL A 147 20.06 24.15 -33.46
CA VAL A 147 18.62 24.09 -33.74
C VAL A 147 17.92 23.47 -32.54
N SER A 148 16.86 24.09 -32.05
CA SER A 148 15.92 23.48 -31.11
C SER A 148 14.86 22.70 -31.89
N ASN A 149 14.72 21.40 -31.61
CA ASN A 149 13.65 20.55 -32.15
C ASN A 149 12.95 19.82 -31.00
N PRO A 150 12.05 20.49 -30.27
CA PRO A 150 11.39 19.89 -29.13
C PRO A 150 10.55 18.66 -29.49
N GLU A 151 10.47 17.71 -28.57
CA GLU A 151 9.71 16.48 -28.76
C GLU A 151 8.29 16.53 -28.15
N PHE A 152 7.32 15.89 -28.78
CA PHE A 152 5.93 15.74 -28.36
C PHE A 152 5.41 14.28 -28.35
N LEU A 153 6.27 13.26 -28.49
CA LEU A 153 5.85 11.86 -28.34
C LEU A 153 5.23 11.58 -26.97
N ARG A 154 4.36 10.57 -26.95
CA ARG A 154 3.83 9.99 -25.72
C ARG A 154 4.40 8.59 -25.52
N GLU A 155 4.68 8.25 -24.26
CA GLU A 155 5.12 6.91 -23.92
C GLU A 155 4.02 5.87 -24.27
N GLY A 156 4.43 4.75 -24.88
CA GLY A 156 3.55 3.70 -25.40
C GLY A 156 3.01 3.94 -26.82
N SER A 157 3.26 5.11 -27.43
CA SER A 157 2.85 5.41 -28.82
C SER A 157 3.89 6.22 -29.60
N ALA A 158 5.13 6.27 -29.13
CA ALA A 158 6.16 7.15 -29.62
C ALA A 158 6.62 6.87 -31.04
N VAL A 159 6.72 5.60 -31.42
CA VAL A 159 7.03 5.24 -32.82
C VAL A 159 5.94 5.78 -33.74
N ASN A 160 4.67 5.58 -33.36
CA ASN A 160 3.54 6.08 -34.13
C ASN A 160 3.49 7.61 -34.17
N ASP A 161 3.71 8.28 -33.04
CA ASP A 161 3.72 9.74 -32.93
C ASP A 161 4.88 10.35 -33.74
N PHE A 162 6.02 9.67 -33.86
CA PHE A 162 7.13 10.12 -34.70
C PHE A 162 6.78 10.05 -36.19
N PHE A 163 6.17 8.94 -36.64
CA PHE A 163 5.81 8.76 -38.06
C PHE A 163 4.57 9.56 -38.47
N ASN A 164 3.71 9.94 -37.51
CA ASN A 164 2.48 10.70 -37.75
C ASN A 164 2.40 11.94 -36.83
N PRO A 165 3.36 12.87 -36.90
CA PRO A 165 3.35 14.01 -35.98
C PRO A 165 2.33 15.05 -36.44
N ASP A 166 1.59 15.63 -35.50
CA ASP A 166 0.66 16.74 -35.79
C ASP A 166 1.37 17.96 -36.41
N ARG A 167 2.63 18.15 -36.01
CA ARG A 167 3.54 19.22 -36.44
C ARG A 167 4.96 18.95 -35.97
N ILE A 168 5.92 19.60 -36.63
CA ILE A 168 7.33 19.62 -36.29
C ILE A 168 7.72 21.07 -36.01
N VAL A 169 8.36 21.31 -34.86
CA VAL A 169 8.80 22.65 -34.44
C VAL A 169 10.32 22.71 -34.50
N LEU A 170 10.84 23.74 -35.16
CA LEU A 170 12.26 23.99 -35.36
C LEU A 170 12.57 25.45 -35.01
N GLY A 171 13.43 25.65 -34.02
CA GLY A 171 13.92 26.97 -33.60
C GLY A 171 15.39 27.13 -33.95
N ALA A 172 15.80 28.19 -34.64
CA ALA A 172 17.22 28.44 -34.90
C ALA A 172 17.52 29.92 -35.17
N ASN A 173 18.74 30.35 -34.86
CA ASN A 173 19.25 31.64 -35.31
C ASN A 173 19.75 31.60 -36.76
N ASP A 174 20.24 30.44 -37.22
CA ASP A 174 20.50 30.16 -38.64
C ASP A 174 19.28 29.47 -39.26
N ARG A 175 18.49 30.25 -40.00
CA ARG A 175 17.28 29.73 -40.69
C ARG A 175 17.61 28.58 -41.65
N ARG A 176 18.76 28.64 -42.33
CA ARG A 176 19.18 27.60 -43.27
C ARG A 176 19.43 26.28 -42.53
N ALA A 177 20.00 26.33 -41.33
CA ALA A 177 20.17 25.14 -40.50
C ALA A 177 18.83 24.52 -40.09
N ALA A 178 17.82 25.34 -39.76
CA ALA A 178 16.47 24.83 -39.49
C ALA A 178 15.82 24.22 -40.75
N GLU A 179 16.02 24.81 -41.93
CA GLU A 179 15.54 24.26 -43.21
C GLU A 179 16.20 22.91 -43.53
N GLU A 180 17.51 22.77 -43.29
CA GLU A 180 18.24 21.50 -43.44
C GLU A 180 17.71 20.42 -42.45
N VAL A 181 17.34 20.78 -41.22
CA VAL A 181 16.68 19.85 -40.28
C VAL A 181 15.24 19.53 -40.71
N ALA A 182 14.53 20.47 -41.33
CA ALA A 182 13.19 20.23 -41.89
C ALA A 182 13.24 19.19 -43.01
N GLU A 183 14.27 19.23 -43.86
CA GLU A 183 14.47 18.24 -44.94
C GLU A 183 14.64 16.81 -44.41
N LEU A 184 15.25 16.62 -43.22
CA LEU A 184 15.32 15.29 -42.58
C LEU A 184 13.93 14.70 -42.31
N HIS A 185 12.95 15.55 -42.05
CA HIS A 185 11.59 15.16 -41.70
C HIS A 185 10.63 15.19 -42.89
N ALA A 186 11.07 15.63 -44.08
CA ALA A 186 10.23 15.74 -45.27
C ALA A 186 9.43 14.46 -45.60
N PRO A 187 9.96 13.22 -45.43
CA PRO A 187 9.20 12.00 -45.68
C PRO A 187 7.92 11.84 -44.83
N LEU A 188 7.84 12.52 -43.69
CA LEU A 188 6.70 12.45 -42.77
C LEU A 188 5.49 13.26 -43.25
N ASN A 189 5.67 14.17 -44.22
CA ASN A 189 4.61 15.06 -44.75
C ASN A 189 3.85 15.85 -43.67
N ALA A 190 4.52 16.17 -42.56
CA ALA A 190 3.92 16.89 -41.45
C ALA A 190 4.12 18.42 -41.58
N PRO A 191 3.21 19.24 -41.04
CA PRO A 191 3.41 20.69 -40.96
C PRO A 191 4.70 21.05 -40.21
N VAL A 192 5.53 21.92 -40.79
CA VAL A 192 6.78 22.40 -40.16
C VAL A 192 6.65 23.86 -39.76
N ILE A 193 7.00 24.17 -38.52
CA ILE A 193 7.05 25.52 -37.96
C ILE A 193 8.53 25.87 -37.73
N ILE A 194 9.04 26.85 -38.48
CA ILE A 194 10.40 27.39 -38.31
C ILE A 194 10.31 28.75 -37.61
N THR A 195 11.02 28.90 -36.50
CA THR A 195 11.04 30.10 -35.63
C THR A 195 12.44 30.30 -35.02
N ASP A 196 12.61 31.25 -34.09
CA ASP A 196 13.81 31.41 -33.28
C ASP A 196 13.94 30.35 -32.16
N LEU A 197 15.12 30.25 -31.55
CA LEU A 197 15.42 29.26 -30.51
C LEU A 197 14.48 29.35 -29.31
N HIS A 198 14.31 30.55 -28.74
CA HIS A 198 13.56 30.76 -27.51
C HIS A 198 12.08 30.44 -27.71
N THR A 199 11.51 30.84 -28.85
CA THR A 199 10.12 30.55 -29.19
C THR A 199 9.88 29.04 -29.34
N ALA A 200 10.77 28.31 -30.00
CA ALA A 200 10.63 26.85 -30.12
C ALA A 200 10.68 26.15 -28.74
N GLU A 201 11.64 26.54 -27.89
CA GLU A 201 11.76 26.02 -26.52
C GLU A 201 10.49 26.31 -25.70
N MET A 202 9.94 27.54 -25.79
CA MET A 202 8.71 27.95 -25.12
C MET A 202 7.48 27.15 -25.59
N ILE A 203 7.36 26.87 -26.90
CA ILE A 203 6.22 26.11 -27.45
C ILE A 203 6.08 24.75 -26.75
N LYS A 204 7.18 24.08 -26.40
CA LYS A 204 7.13 22.80 -25.67
C LYS A 204 6.54 22.95 -24.27
N TYR A 205 7.05 23.91 -23.50
CA TYR A 205 6.57 24.18 -22.14
C TYR A 205 5.10 24.60 -22.16
N ALA A 206 4.74 25.55 -23.02
CA ALA A 206 3.36 26.01 -23.16
C ALA A 206 2.41 24.87 -23.54
N SER A 207 2.80 23.99 -24.46
CA SER A 207 2.00 22.83 -24.86
C SER A 207 1.75 21.89 -23.69
N ASN A 208 2.80 21.44 -23.00
CA ASN A 208 2.67 20.51 -21.88
C ASN A 208 1.91 21.12 -20.69
N ALA A 209 2.16 22.39 -20.37
CA ALA A 209 1.45 23.11 -19.31
C ALA A 209 -0.05 23.25 -19.62
N PHE A 210 -0.40 23.51 -20.88
CA PHE A 210 -1.80 23.59 -21.30
C PHE A 210 -2.50 22.23 -21.23
N LEU A 211 -1.85 21.15 -21.66
CA LEU A 211 -2.39 19.79 -21.54
C LEU A 211 -2.67 19.41 -20.07
N ALA A 212 -1.72 19.70 -19.17
CA ALA A 212 -1.91 19.50 -17.74
C ALA A 212 -3.07 20.37 -17.20
N THR A 213 -3.16 21.62 -17.63
CA THR A 213 -4.26 22.53 -17.26
C THR A 213 -5.61 21.98 -17.69
N ARG A 214 -5.74 21.40 -18.90
CA ARG A 214 -7.00 20.80 -19.37
C ARG A 214 -7.45 19.64 -18.49
N ILE A 215 -6.52 18.76 -18.11
CA ILE A 215 -6.80 17.63 -17.21
C ILE A 215 -7.21 18.14 -15.82
N SER A 216 -6.44 19.06 -15.24
CA SER A 216 -6.76 19.63 -13.93
C SER A 216 -8.10 20.36 -13.94
N PHE A 217 -8.38 21.11 -15.01
CA PHE A 217 -9.64 21.81 -15.19
C PHE A 217 -10.81 20.82 -15.23
N ILE A 218 -10.74 19.78 -16.07
CA ILE A 218 -11.85 18.83 -16.20
C ILE A 218 -12.04 17.99 -14.94
N ASN A 219 -10.97 17.71 -14.18
CA ASN A 219 -11.05 17.08 -12.87
C ASN A 219 -11.78 17.97 -11.85
N GLU A 220 -11.52 19.28 -11.85
CA GLU A 220 -12.24 20.20 -10.96
C GLU A 220 -13.72 20.33 -11.37
N ILE A 221 -14.02 20.35 -12.67
CA ILE A 221 -15.40 20.25 -13.15
C ILE A 221 -16.03 18.93 -12.72
N ALA A 222 -15.29 17.82 -12.67
CA ALA A 222 -15.78 16.54 -12.17
C ALA A 222 -16.22 16.64 -10.70
N HIS A 223 -15.41 17.24 -9.83
CA HIS A 223 -15.77 17.48 -8.43
C HIS A 223 -17.04 18.32 -8.28
N ILE A 224 -17.21 19.35 -9.12
CA ILE A 224 -18.44 20.15 -9.14
C ILE A 224 -19.63 19.31 -9.61
N CYS A 225 -19.45 18.50 -10.66
CA CYS A 225 -20.48 17.61 -11.19
C CYS A 225 -20.97 16.60 -10.14
N GLU A 226 -20.06 15.98 -9.38
CA GLU A 226 -20.40 15.03 -8.30
C GLU A 226 -21.28 15.66 -7.22
N ARG A 227 -21.00 16.92 -6.85
CA ARG A 227 -21.78 17.65 -5.84
C ARG A 227 -23.16 18.08 -6.32
N LEU A 228 -23.35 18.22 -7.63
CA LEU A 228 -24.58 18.70 -8.25
C LEU A 228 -25.41 17.59 -8.92
N GLY A 229 -24.87 16.36 -9.01
CA GLY A 229 -25.53 15.24 -9.69
C GLY A 229 -25.46 15.31 -11.22
N ALA A 230 -24.45 15.97 -11.79
CA ALA A 230 -24.19 16.01 -13.23
C ALA A 230 -23.18 14.93 -13.65
N ASP A 231 -23.22 14.49 -14.92
CA ASP A 231 -22.25 13.54 -15.48
C ASP A 231 -21.11 14.28 -16.19
N VAL A 232 -19.90 14.18 -15.63
CA VAL A 232 -18.71 14.83 -16.20
C VAL A 232 -18.33 14.29 -17.59
N LYS A 233 -18.64 13.03 -17.92
CA LYS A 233 -18.35 12.46 -19.25
C LYS A 233 -19.22 13.15 -20.31
N GLU A 234 -20.49 13.39 -20.01
CA GLU A 234 -21.40 14.12 -20.89
C GLU A 234 -21.03 15.60 -21.00
N VAL A 235 -20.61 16.23 -19.89
CA VAL A 235 -20.09 17.61 -19.88
C VAL A 235 -18.82 17.73 -20.74
N ALA A 236 -17.85 16.84 -20.54
CA ALA A 236 -16.61 16.79 -21.32
C ALA A 236 -16.87 16.59 -22.81
N ARG A 237 -17.79 15.68 -23.16
CA ARG A 237 -18.23 15.44 -24.54
C ARG A 237 -18.86 16.70 -25.15
N GLY A 238 -19.81 17.32 -24.44
CA GLY A 238 -20.49 18.54 -24.88
C GLY A 238 -19.53 19.71 -25.08
N MET A 239 -18.61 19.94 -24.14
CA MET A 239 -17.56 20.95 -24.25
C MET A 239 -16.61 20.65 -25.42
N GLY A 240 -16.20 19.38 -25.57
CA GLY A 240 -15.24 18.95 -26.58
C GLY A 240 -15.73 19.08 -28.02
N MET A 241 -17.06 19.16 -28.23
CA MET A 241 -17.67 19.45 -29.54
C MET A 241 -17.44 20.91 -29.98
N ASP A 242 -17.18 21.83 -29.04
CA ASP A 242 -16.79 23.20 -29.39
C ASP A 242 -15.38 23.19 -29.99
N ARG A 243 -15.26 23.60 -31.25
CA ARG A 243 -13.98 23.61 -31.99
C ARG A 243 -12.90 24.47 -31.34
N ARG A 244 -13.27 25.42 -30.47
CA ARG A 244 -12.32 26.25 -29.71
C ARG A 244 -11.65 25.48 -28.57
N ILE A 245 -12.25 24.38 -28.12
CA ILE A 245 -11.77 23.53 -27.02
C ILE A 245 -11.19 22.22 -27.59
N GLY A 246 -11.97 21.57 -28.46
CA GLY A 246 -11.64 20.26 -29.04
C GLY A 246 -11.81 19.10 -28.04
N PRO A 247 -11.92 17.86 -28.54
CA PRO A 247 -12.38 16.72 -27.73
C PRO A 247 -11.28 16.03 -26.90
N HIS A 248 -10.00 16.27 -27.19
CA HIS A 248 -8.89 15.55 -26.57
C HIS A 248 -8.48 16.12 -25.21
N PHE A 249 -7.85 15.32 -24.35
CA PHE A 249 -7.38 15.75 -23.02
C PHE A 249 -8.50 16.35 -22.13
N LEU A 250 -9.72 15.82 -22.23
CA LEU A 250 -10.87 16.16 -21.38
C LEU A 250 -11.43 14.94 -20.62
N ASN A 251 -10.63 13.90 -20.46
CA ASN A 251 -11.05 12.74 -19.67
C ASN A 251 -10.79 13.05 -18.19
N ALA A 252 -11.86 13.28 -17.43
CA ALA A 252 -11.78 13.38 -15.98
C ALA A 252 -11.38 12.04 -15.37
N GLY A 253 -10.57 12.08 -14.32
CA GLY A 253 -10.06 10.90 -13.62
C GLY A 253 -9.30 11.26 -12.34
N VAL A 254 -8.55 10.31 -11.79
CA VAL A 254 -7.85 10.42 -10.49
C VAL A 254 -6.61 11.33 -10.49
N GLY A 255 -6.43 12.15 -11.53
CA GLY A 255 -5.19 12.85 -11.84
C GLY A 255 -4.34 12.14 -12.90
N PHE A 256 -3.22 12.74 -13.28
CA PHE A 256 -2.23 12.15 -14.19
C PHE A 256 -1.13 11.45 -13.37
N GLY A 257 -0.79 10.20 -13.71
CA GLY A 257 0.24 9.41 -13.01
C GLY A 257 0.55 8.08 -13.71
N GLY A 258 1.44 7.27 -13.13
CA GLY A 258 1.88 5.98 -13.71
C GLY A 258 2.39 4.92 -12.71
N SER A 259 2.48 5.24 -11.42
CA SER A 259 3.17 4.41 -10.43
C SER A 259 2.22 3.53 -9.62
N CYS A 260 2.62 2.30 -9.28
CA CYS A 260 1.73 1.29 -8.66
C CYS A 260 2.41 0.50 -7.54
N PHE A 261 1.61 -0.18 -6.70
CA PHE A 261 2.04 -1.21 -5.76
C PHE A 261 1.88 -2.61 -6.38
N ALA A 262 2.66 -3.59 -5.92
CA ALA A 262 2.37 -4.98 -6.25
C ALA A 262 1.03 -5.42 -5.62
N GLY A 263 0.25 -6.26 -6.30
CA GLY A 263 -1.05 -6.73 -5.81
C GLY A 263 -0.97 -7.48 -4.46
N SER A 264 0.18 -8.08 -4.15
CA SER A 264 0.44 -8.74 -2.88
C SER A 264 0.70 -7.80 -1.71
N GLU A 265 0.87 -6.50 -1.95
CA GLU A 265 1.09 -5.52 -0.88
C GLU A 265 -0.14 -5.41 0.02
N THR A 266 0.12 -5.30 1.32
CA THR A 266 -0.91 -5.25 2.35
C THR A 266 -1.23 -3.82 2.72
N VAL A 267 -2.52 -3.48 2.73
CA VAL A 267 -3.06 -2.23 3.22
C VAL A 267 -3.96 -2.51 4.43
N PHE A 268 -3.99 -1.58 5.38
CA PHE A 268 -4.91 -1.64 6.51
C PHE A 268 -6.23 -0.96 6.14
N LEU A 269 -7.16 -1.77 5.65
CA LEU A 269 -8.52 -1.36 5.30
C LEU A 269 -9.30 -1.03 6.59
N VAL A 270 -9.91 0.15 6.60
CA VAL A 270 -10.71 0.69 7.69
C VAL A 270 -12.17 0.73 7.24
N ASN A 271 -13.00 -0.06 7.91
CA ASN A 271 -14.47 0.00 7.84
C ASN A 271 -14.93 0.31 9.28
N PRO A 272 -15.01 1.59 9.68
CA PRO A 272 -15.06 1.97 11.08
C PRO A 272 -16.12 1.21 11.89
N PRO A 273 -15.78 0.70 13.09
CA PRO A 273 -14.51 0.83 13.82
C PRO A 273 -13.47 -0.27 13.47
N SER A 274 -13.74 -1.11 12.47
CA SER A 274 -12.91 -2.25 12.11
C SER A 274 -11.70 -1.82 11.27
N VAL A 275 -10.52 -2.29 11.65
CA VAL A 275 -9.28 -2.22 10.87
C VAL A 275 -8.76 -3.63 10.60
N GLN A 276 -8.53 -3.97 9.33
CA GLN A 276 -8.07 -5.29 8.93
C GLN A 276 -6.98 -5.19 7.88
N PRO A 277 -5.89 -6.00 7.98
CA PRO A 277 -4.96 -6.13 6.88
C PRO A 277 -5.65 -6.85 5.72
N ARG A 278 -5.52 -6.30 4.52
CA ARG A 278 -5.96 -6.88 3.24
C ARG A 278 -4.88 -6.65 2.19
N THR A 279 -4.70 -7.61 1.30
CA THR A 279 -3.88 -7.34 0.12
C THR A 279 -4.64 -6.45 -0.87
N LEU A 280 -3.92 -5.68 -1.68
CA LEU A 280 -4.54 -4.89 -2.75
C LEU A 280 -5.31 -5.79 -3.73
N ALA A 281 -4.81 -7.00 -4.02
CA ALA A 281 -5.50 -7.99 -4.82
C ALA A 281 -6.84 -8.42 -4.19
N GLU A 282 -6.86 -8.80 -2.91
CA GLU A 282 -8.10 -9.16 -2.19
C GLU A 282 -9.10 -8.00 -2.17
N MET A 283 -8.61 -6.76 -1.99
CA MET A 283 -9.48 -5.57 -2.01
C MET A 283 -10.11 -5.36 -3.39
N PHE A 284 -9.34 -5.58 -4.47
CA PHE A 284 -9.82 -5.44 -5.82
C PHE A 284 -10.83 -6.53 -6.18
N GLU A 285 -10.55 -7.79 -5.82
CA GLU A 285 -11.42 -8.95 -6.06
C GLU A 285 -12.73 -8.90 -5.28
N ALA A 286 -12.76 -8.20 -4.13
CA ALA A 286 -13.97 -8.00 -3.35
C ALA A 286 -14.99 -7.04 -3.99
N LEU A 287 -14.63 -6.37 -5.10
CA LEU A 287 -15.52 -5.46 -5.84
C LEU A 287 -15.88 -6.06 -7.20
N GLU A 288 -17.15 -6.42 -7.39
CA GLU A 288 -17.63 -7.10 -8.60
C GLU A 288 -17.78 -6.16 -9.81
N SER A 289 -18.04 -4.87 -9.57
CA SER A 289 -18.36 -3.88 -10.61
C SER A 289 -17.28 -2.84 -10.81
N GLY A 290 -16.95 -2.54 -12.07
CA GLY A 290 -16.28 -1.30 -12.44
C GLY A 290 -15.87 -1.24 -13.91
N ASP A 291 -15.07 -0.23 -14.22
CA ASP A 291 -14.74 0.13 -15.59
C ASP A 291 -13.42 -0.53 -16.03
N VAL A 292 -13.28 -0.76 -17.34
CA VAL A 292 -12.01 -1.14 -17.96
C VAL A 292 -11.76 -0.16 -19.10
N THR A 293 -10.63 0.51 -19.06
CA THR A 293 -10.24 1.46 -20.10
C THR A 293 -9.69 0.71 -21.33
N PRO A 294 -9.65 1.35 -22.52
CA PRO A 294 -9.13 0.72 -23.74
C PRO A 294 -7.67 0.23 -23.64
N ASP A 295 -6.87 0.84 -22.77
CA ASP A 295 -5.48 0.50 -22.45
C ASP A 295 -5.35 -0.61 -21.37
N GLY A 296 -6.47 -1.18 -20.93
CA GLY A 296 -6.49 -2.31 -19.99
C GLY A 296 -6.34 -1.93 -18.51
N LEU A 297 -6.50 -0.65 -18.15
CA LEU A 297 -6.62 -0.23 -16.76
C LEU A 297 -8.02 -0.58 -16.26
N GLU A 298 -8.08 -1.43 -15.23
CA GLU A 298 -9.31 -1.75 -14.52
C GLU A 298 -9.48 -0.80 -13.34
N VAL A 299 -10.68 -0.25 -13.18
CA VAL A 299 -11.05 0.66 -12.09
C VAL A 299 -12.25 0.10 -11.33
N ARG A 300 -12.23 0.17 -10.00
CA ARG A 300 -13.31 -0.26 -9.11
C ARG A 300 -13.58 0.84 -8.07
N TYR A 301 -14.84 1.00 -7.66
CA TYR A 301 -15.27 2.10 -6.79
C TYR A 301 -15.85 1.55 -5.48
N PRO A 302 -15.06 1.45 -4.40
CA PRO A 302 -15.59 1.01 -3.12
C PRO A 302 -16.44 2.10 -2.48
N SER A 303 -17.49 1.71 -1.75
CA SER A 303 -18.28 2.61 -0.92
C SER A 303 -18.02 2.34 0.56
N GLY A 304 -17.75 3.40 1.33
CA GLY A 304 -17.56 3.32 2.78
C GLY A 304 -16.25 2.65 3.22
N TRP A 305 -15.26 2.54 2.33
CA TRP A 305 -13.93 2.01 2.64
C TRP A 305 -12.94 3.14 2.88
N TYR A 306 -12.10 2.97 3.90
CA TYR A 306 -11.08 3.93 4.29
C TYR A 306 -9.74 3.21 4.48
N VAL A 307 -8.64 3.96 4.59
CA VAL A 307 -7.31 3.42 4.87
C VAL A 307 -6.65 4.18 6.01
N CYS A 308 -5.85 3.45 6.79
CA CYS A 308 -4.85 4.06 7.67
C CYS A 308 -3.80 4.78 6.80
N SER A 309 -3.68 6.09 6.97
CA SER A 309 -2.78 6.96 6.20
C SER A 309 -2.07 7.95 7.12
N PHE A 310 -1.15 8.73 6.57
CA PHE A 310 -0.39 9.72 7.33
C PHE A 310 -0.41 11.06 6.58
N ASP A 311 -0.86 12.10 7.26
CA ASP A 311 -0.75 13.46 6.75
C ASP A 311 0.70 13.91 6.95
N LEU A 312 1.46 13.96 5.85
CA LEU A 312 2.85 14.38 5.89
C LEU A 312 2.96 15.80 6.42
N ALA A 313 2.07 16.73 6.06
CA ALA A 313 2.14 18.14 6.46
C ALA A 313 1.80 18.34 7.94
N ALA A 314 0.72 17.71 8.42
CA ALA A 314 0.33 17.77 9.84
C ALA A 314 1.21 16.89 10.73
N GLY A 315 1.90 15.89 10.16
CA GLY A 315 2.73 14.95 10.90
C GLY A 315 1.94 13.97 11.77
N GLN A 316 0.70 13.65 11.40
CA GLN A 316 -0.21 12.83 12.21
C GLN A 316 -0.88 11.72 11.39
N PRO A 317 -1.20 10.57 12.02
CA PRO A 317 -2.00 9.53 11.39
C PRO A 317 -3.43 10.00 11.14
N VAL A 318 -3.96 9.71 9.96
CA VAL A 318 -5.34 10.04 9.56
C VAL A 318 -6.02 8.84 8.90
N VAL A 319 -7.34 8.83 8.89
CA VAL A 319 -8.15 7.83 8.19
C VAL A 319 -8.73 8.49 6.94
N THR A 320 -8.35 7.99 5.77
CA THR A 320 -8.68 8.62 4.49
C THR A 320 -9.62 7.72 3.68
N PRO A 321 -10.70 8.25 3.07
CA PRO A 321 -11.59 7.45 2.21
C PRO A 321 -10.84 6.95 0.97
N ILE A 322 -11.14 5.72 0.55
CA ILE A 322 -10.70 5.19 -0.74
C ILE A 322 -11.71 5.60 -1.79
N LEU A 323 -11.32 6.45 -2.73
CA LEU A 323 -12.18 6.90 -3.82
C LEU A 323 -12.37 5.81 -4.89
N CYS A 324 -11.28 5.15 -5.25
CA CYS A 324 -11.27 4.03 -6.19
C CYS A 324 -10.06 3.12 -5.96
N LEU A 325 -10.12 1.93 -6.55
CA LEU A 325 -8.99 1.02 -6.72
C LEU A 325 -8.71 0.87 -8.20
N THR A 326 -7.43 0.85 -8.58
CA THR A 326 -6.99 0.65 -9.96
C THR A 326 -6.07 -0.55 -10.07
N ARG A 327 -6.14 -1.26 -11.20
CA ARG A 327 -5.28 -2.40 -11.52
C ARG A 327 -4.94 -2.38 -12.99
N ARG A 328 -3.67 -2.63 -13.33
CA ARG A 328 -3.21 -2.76 -14.71
C ARG A 328 -2.20 -3.90 -14.84
N PRO A 329 -2.09 -4.55 -16.01
CA PRO A 329 -0.91 -5.32 -16.35
C PRO A 329 0.33 -4.41 -16.33
N TYR A 330 1.44 -4.91 -15.80
CA TYR A 330 2.69 -4.17 -15.74
C TYR A 330 3.86 -5.11 -16.02
N ASP A 331 4.68 -4.76 -17.02
CA ASP A 331 5.86 -5.52 -17.46
C ASP A 331 7.15 -4.68 -17.33
N GLY A 332 7.16 -3.74 -16.38
CA GLY A 332 8.30 -2.87 -16.11
C GLY A 332 9.07 -3.26 -14.85
N VAL A 333 10.04 -2.43 -14.48
CA VAL A 333 10.86 -2.66 -13.28
C VAL A 333 10.01 -2.48 -12.02
N MET A 334 10.02 -3.50 -11.17
CA MET A 334 9.52 -3.45 -9.80
C MET A 334 10.71 -3.31 -8.84
N VAL A 335 10.58 -2.41 -7.87
CA VAL A 335 11.56 -2.16 -6.81
C VAL A 335 11.00 -2.70 -5.50
N ARG A 336 11.78 -3.57 -4.85
CA ARG A 336 11.49 -4.05 -3.50
C ARG A 336 12.35 -3.30 -2.49
N LEU A 337 11.73 -2.43 -1.70
CA LEU A 337 12.39 -1.74 -0.60
C LEU A 337 12.32 -2.60 0.66
N GLN A 338 13.46 -2.78 1.33
CA GLN A 338 13.54 -3.51 2.58
C GLN A 338 14.25 -2.69 3.65
N THR A 339 13.54 -2.42 4.74
CA THR A 339 14.12 -1.74 5.91
C THR A 339 14.98 -2.68 6.73
N ARG A 340 15.94 -2.11 7.48
CA ARG A 340 16.74 -2.83 8.49
C ARG A 340 15.88 -3.51 9.57
N MET A 341 14.70 -2.95 9.85
CA MET A 341 13.74 -3.50 10.82
C MET A 341 12.86 -4.61 10.23
N GLY A 342 13.08 -5.00 8.96
CA GLY A 342 12.46 -6.15 8.32
C GLY A 342 11.11 -5.88 7.66
N ARG A 343 10.62 -4.62 7.65
CA ARG A 343 9.52 -4.19 6.78
C ARG A 343 9.95 -4.21 5.33
N LYS A 344 9.03 -4.57 4.45
CA LYS A 344 9.22 -4.66 3.00
C LYS A 344 8.03 -4.05 2.30
N ILE A 345 8.27 -3.47 1.13
CA ILE A 345 7.23 -3.01 0.20
C ILE A 345 7.74 -3.16 -1.23
N GLU A 346 6.88 -3.61 -2.14
CA GLU A 346 7.17 -3.80 -3.56
C GLU A 346 6.29 -2.88 -4.43
N VAL A 347 6.95 -2.07 -5.25
CA VAL A 347 6.35 -0.97 -6.01
C VAL A 347 6.97 -0.84 -7.39
N THR A 348 6.35 -0.11 -8.31
CA THR A 348 6.98 0.27 -9.58
C THR A 348 8.19 1.19 -9.32
N ALA A 349 9.18 1.18 -10.22
CA ALA A 349 10.42 1.97 -10.05
C ALA A 349 10.19 3.48 -9.85
N ASP A 350 9.16 4.03 -10.47
CA ASP A 350 8.76 5.44 -10.40
C ASP A 350 7.89 5.78 -9.18
N HIS A 351 7.54 4.80 -8.34
CA HIS A 351 6.62 5.03 -7.23
C HIS A 351 7.17 6.05 -6.22
N PRO A 352 6.40 7.09 -5.85
CA PRO A 352 6.88 8.13 -4.96
C PRO A 352 7.02 7.59 -3.52
N ILE A 353 8.22 7.69 -2.96
CA ILE A 353 8.55 7.26 -1.60
C ILE A 353 9.00 8.47 -0.78
N PRO A 354 8.26 8.83 0.28
CA PRO A 354 8.72 9.83 1.24
C PRO A 354 9.91 9.29 2.04
N VAL A 355 11.07 9.91 1.87
CA VAL A 355 12.32 9.62 2.59
C VAL A 355 12.73 10.84 3.41
N TYR A 356 13.33 10.60 4.58
CA TYR A 356 14.01 11.62 5.35
C TYR A 356 15.51 11.39 5.26
N ARG A 357 16.25 12.37 4.72
CA ARG A 357 17.71 12.27 4.54
C ARG A 357 18.42 12.94 5.71
N LEU A 358 19.10 12.14 6.54
CA LEU A 358 19.82 12.63 7.72
C LEU A 358 20.86 13.72 7.39
N GLU A 359 21.51 13.62 6.23
CA GLU A 359 22.53 14.57 5.78
C GLU A 359 21.94 15.96 5.48
N LYS A 360 20.69 16.01 5.02
CA LYS A 360 19.98 17.25 4.67
C LYS A 360 19.07 17.76 5.79
N GLY A 361 18.63 16.89 6.67
CA GLY A 361 17.70 17.23 7.75
C GLY A 361 16.26 17.46 7.28
N GLU A 362 15.92 17.07 6.04
CA GLU A 362 14.64 17.38 5.39
C GLU A 362 13.96 16.14 4.78
N TRP A 363 12.65 16.28 4.53
CA TRP A 363 11.84 15.29 3.82
C TRP A 363 11.94 15.51 2.31
N GLU A 364 12.03 14.41 1.57
CA GLU A 364 12.02 14.41 0.11
C GLU A 364 11.08 13.29 -0.37
N ILE A 365 10.38 13.51 -1.48
CA ILE A 365 9.65 12.45 -2.16
C ILE A 365 10.48 12.08 -3.37
N VAL A 366 11.02 10.86 -3.38
CA VAL A 366 11.86 10.36 -4.47
C VAL A 366 11.21 9.14 -5.12
N PRO A 367 11.49 8.86 -6.41
CA PRO A 367 11.13 7.59 -7.01
C PRO A 367 11.71 6.41 -6.23
N ALA A 368 11.00 5.28 -6.18
CA ALA A 368 11.45 4.07 -5.47
C ALA A 368 12.84 3.60 -5.93
N SER A 369 13.16 3.75 -7.22
CA SER A 369 14.48 3.44 -7.78
C SER A 369 15.62 4.31 -7.25
N GLU A 370 15.31 5.45 -6.64
CA GLU A 370 16.29 6.41 -6.11
C GLU A 370 16.47 6.34 -4.59
N VAL A 371 15.70 5.47 -3.91
CA VAL A 371 15.86 5.21 -2.48
C VAL A 371 17.21 4.52 -2.24
N ARG A 372 18.01 5.07 -1.33
CA ARG A 372 19.37 4.61 -1.05
C ARG A 372 19.46 3.93 0.32
N GLU A 373 20.46 3.08 0.49
CA GLU A 373 20.79 2.57 1.82
C GLU A 373 21.13 3.73 2.76
N GLY A 374 20.48 3.77 3.93
CA GLY A 374 20.64 4.84 4.91
C GLY A 374 19.49 5.86 4.91
N ASP A 375 18.70 5.94 3.84
CA ASP A 375 17.48 6.76 3.82
C ASP A 375 16.50 6.28 4.90
N LEU A 376 15.86 7.22 5.60
CA LEU A 376 14.89 6.91 6.64
C LEU A 376 13.47 6.95 6.08
N LEU A 377 12.70 5.89 6.32
CA LEU A 377 11.29 5.80 5.93
C LEU A 377 10.38 6.09 7.13
N ALA A 378 9.29 6.79 6.87
CA ALA A 378 8.26 7.06 7.87
C ALA A 378 7.65 5.74 8.38
N THR A 379 7.37 5.70 9.69
CA THR A 379 6.55 4.64 10.30
C THR A 379 5.57 5.30 11.27
N PRO A 380 4.31 4.85 11.33
CA PRO A 380 3.40 5.37 12.33
C PRO A 380 3.90 5.03 13.74
N MET A 381 3.79 5.99 14.66
CA MET A 381 4.08 5.88 16.09
C MET A 381 2.96 6.50 16.94
N ALA A 382 1.72 6.45 16.45
CA ALA A 382 0.56 7.05 17.11
C ALA A 382 -0.72 6.28 16.76
N SER A 383 -1.77 6.54 17.53
CA SER A 383 -3.09 5.97 17.30
C SER A 383 -3.77 6.59 16.08
N PHE A 384 -4.56 5.80 15.36
CA PHE A 384 -5.43 6.31 14.31
C PHE A 384 -6.73 6.86 14.90
N PRO A 385 -7.33 7.92 14.31
CA PRO A 385 -8.59 8.47 14.76
C PRO A 385 -9.76 7.54 14.37
N LEU A 386 -10.06 6.57 15.23
CA LEU A 386 -11.11 5.57 15.02
C LEU A 386 -12.26 5.75 16.04
N PRO A 387 -13.52 5.46 15.67
CA PRO A 387 -14.63 5.48 16.62
C PRO A 387 -14.40 4.47 17.74
N PRO A 388 -14.53 4.87 19.03
CA PRO A 388 -14.23 3.99 20.14
C PRO A 388 -15.25 2.85 20.25
N VAL A 389 -14.77 1.67 20.67
CA VAL A 389 -15.61 0.50 20.94
C VAL A 389 -15.47 0.12 22.41
N ARG A 390 -16.59 -0.02 23.12
CA ARG A 390 -16.61 -0.30 24.56
C ARG A 390 -17.36 -1.57 24.95
N THR A 391 -18.33 -2.00 24.14
CA THR A 391 -19.22 -3.11 24.48
C THR A 391 -19.58 -3.91 23.24
N LEU A 392 -19.64 -5.24 23.38
CA LEU A 392 -20.10 -6.18 22.36
C LEU A 392 -21.47 -6.75 22.75
N TYR A 393 -22.48 -6.50 21.93
CA TYR A 393 -23.82 -7.08 22.06
C TYR A 393 -23.95 -8.30 21.16
N LEU A 394 -23.86 -9.50 21.74
CA LEU A 394 -23.79 -10.74 20.95
C LEU A 394 -25.08 -11.02 20.19
N LEU A 395 -26.23 -10.61 20.73
CA LEU A 395 -27.52 -10.82 20.08
C LEU A 395 -27.61 -10.09 18.73
N GLN A 396 -27.12 -8.86 18.68
CA GLN A 396 -27.06 -8.07 17.45
C GLN A 396 -26.08 -8.68 16.45
N GLN A 397 -24.91 -9.12 16.93
CA GLN A 397 -23.87 -9.74 16.09
C GLN A 397 -24.30 -11.11 15.52
N MET A 398 -25.19 -11.83 16.22
CA MET A 398 -25.67 -13.15 15.83
C MET A 398 -26.92 -13.11 14.94
N ALA A 399 -27.50 -11.93 14.70
CA ALA A 399 -28.68 -11.79 13.85
C ALA A 399 -28.40 -12.33 12.44
N GLY A 400 -29.24 -13.24 11.96
CA GLY A 400 -29.09 -13.89 10.64
C GLY A 400 -28.02 -14.99 10.57
N HIS A 401 -27.26 -15.25 11.64
CA HIS A 401 -26.28 -16.32 11.67
C HIS A 401 -26.95 -17.68 11.94
N PRO A 402 -26.58 -18.79 11.25
CA PRO A 402 -27.21 -20.11 11.44
C PRO A 402 -27.21 -20.63 12.87
N LEU A 403 -26.21 -20.25 13.68
CA LEU A 403 -26.15 -20.61 15.10
C LEU A 403 -27.34 -20.08 15.91
N ALA A 404 -27.92 -18.93 15.52
CA ALA A 404 -29.00 -18.27 16.27
C ALA A 404 -30.20 -19.19 16.52
N ASP A 405 -30.42 -20.14 15.62
CA ASP A 405 -31.53 -21.10 15.64
C ASP A 405 -31.42 -22.09 16.79
N ASP A 406 -30.18 -22.39 17.17
CA ASP A 406 -29.84 -23.31 18.24
C ASP A 406 -29.65 -22.61 19.59
N VAL A 407 -29.63 -21.27 19.62
CA VAL A 407 -29.37 -20.50 20.84
C VAL A 407 -30.65 -20.31 21.66
N LEU A 408 -30.51 -20.62 22.94
CA LEU A 408 -31.47 -20.32 23.99
C LEU A 408 -30.95 -19.14 24.82
N VAL A 409 -31.87 -18.25 25.17
CA VAL A 409 -31.62 -17.06 26.00
C VAL A 409 -32.25 -17.29 27.36
N ARG A 410 -31.52 -16.98 28.41
CA ARG A 410 -31.97 -17.07 29.81
C ARG A 410 -31.51 -15.83 30.58
N PRO A 411 -32.36 -15.19 31.39
CA PRO A 411 -31.94 -14.12 32.28
C PRO A 411 -31.31 -14.68 33.56
N LEU A 412 -30.47 -13.86 34.20
CA LEU A 412 -29.94 -14.12 35.53
C LEU A 412 -31.02 -14.02 36.62
N ASP A 413 -32.10 -13.28 36.35
CA ASP A 413 -33.28 -13.15 37.20
C ASP A 413 -34.53 -13.82 36.58
N ASP A 414 -35.67 -13.76 37.26
CA ASP A 414 -36.93 -14.38 36.80
C ASP A 414 -37.78 -13.51 35.85
N ARG A 415 -37.20 -12.55 35.11
CA ARG A 415 -37.99 -11.60 34.30
C ARG A 415 -38.84 -12.26 33.22
N PHE A 416 -38.37 -13.31 32.55
CA PHE A 416 -39.16 -13.97 31.52
C PHE A 416 -40.35 -14.70 32.12
N ARG A 417 -40.18 -15.32 33.29
CA ARG A 417 -41.29 -15.92 34.04
C ARG A 417 -42.33 -14.87 34.43
N ARG A 418 -41.91 -13.70 34.93
CA ARG A 418 -42.83 -12.62 35.33
C ARG A 418 -43.58 -12.02 34.13
N ALA A 419 -42.90 -11.85 33.00
CA ALA A 419 -43.48 -11.28 31.79
C ALA A 419 -44.37 -12.26 31.00
N TYR A 420 -44.36 -13.57 31.32
CA TYR A 420 -44.99 -14.62 30.52
C TYR A 420 -46.43 -14.32 30.09
N HIS A 421 -47.29 -13.91 31.03
CA HIS A 421 -48.70 -13.64 30.72
C HIS A 421 -48.88 -12.42 29.80
N GLN A 422 -47.95 -11.46 29.82
CA GLN A 422 -47.99 -10.26 28.99
C GLN A 422 -47.49 -10.52 27.57
N ILE A 423 -46.54 -11.44 27.41
CA ILE A 423 -45.91 -11.76 26.11
C ILE A 423 -46.58 -12.92 25.38
N LEU A 424 -47.45 -13.70 26.04
CA LEU A 424 -47.97 -14.97 25.50
C LEU A 424 -48.66 -14.81 24.14
N SER A 425 -49.49 -13.79 23.98
CA SER A 425 -50.20 -13.49 22.71
C SER A 425 -49.27 -13.02 21.60
N ALA A 426 -48.07 -12.54 21.95
CA ALA A 426 -47.06 -12.03 21.03
C ALA A 426 -46.04 -13.11 20.59
N ILE A 427 -46.08 -14.33 21.16
CA ILE A 427 -45.16 -15.41 20.78
C ILE A 427 -45.66 -16.08 19.49
N PRO A 428 -44.87 -16.11 18.41
CA PRO A 428 -45.26 -16.78 17.18
C PRO A 428 -45.37 -18.31 17.40
N PRO A 429 -46.53 -18.95 17.12
CA PRO A 429 -46.69 -20.39 17.32
C PRO A 429 -45.71 -21.23 16.49
N SER A 430 -45.28 -20.72 15.34
CA SER A 430 -44.27 -21.34 14.47
C SER A 430 -42.85 -21.34 15.05
N GLN A 431 -42.57 -20.48 16.04
CA GLN A 431 -41.23 -20.31 16.60
C GLN A 431 -41.04 -20.99 17.97
N MET A 432 -42.12 -21.39 18.64
CA MET A 432 -42.04 -22.09 19.92
C MET A 432 -43.22 -23.03 20.15
N SER A 433 -42.99 -24.34 20.07
CA SER A 433 -44.04 -25.34 20.28
C SER A 433 -44.55 -25.43 21.71
N TYR A 434 -43.76 -25.01 22.71
CA TYR A 434 -44.11 -25.09 24.13
C TYR A 434 -43.87 -23.75 24.84
N PRO A 435 -44.68 -22.70 24.61
CA PRO A 435 -44.48 -21.37 25.23
C PRO A 435 -44.46 -21.41 26.77
N TYR A 436 -45.19 -22.35 27.38
CA TYR A 436 -45.22 -22.55 28.83
C TYR A 436 -43.84 -22.86 29.44
N ASP A 437 -42.85 -23.31 28.66
CA ASP A 437 -41.47 -23.45 29.13
C ASP A 437 -40.86 -22.11 29.58
N ILE A 438 -41.32 -20.97 29.07
CA ILE A 438 -40.88 -19.65 29.52
C ILE A 438 -41.26 -19.44 30.99
N ALA A 439 -42.53 -19.65 31.34
CA ALA A 439 -43.00 -19.56 32.72
C ALA A 439 -42.29 -20.60 33.60
N ARG A 440 -42.19 -21.84 33.14
CA ARG A 440 -41.67 -22.95 33.97
C ARG A 440 -40.16 -22.88 34.17
N ARG A 441 -39.39 -22.56 33.13
CA ARG A 441 -37.93 -22.75 33.08
C ARG A 441 -37.15 -21.46 32.85
N ASN A 442 -37.84 -20.34 32.64
CA ASN A 442 -37.27 -18.99 32.53
C ASN A 442 -36.22 -18.89 31.39
N TYR A 443 -36.54 -19.46 30.24
CA TYR A 443 -35.73 -19.35 29.02
C TYR A 443 -36.64 -19.29 27.80
N MET A 444 -36.12 -18.78 26.68
CA MET A 444 -36.77 -18.86 25.37
C MET A 444 -35.73 -18.99 24.25
N PRO A 445 -36.10 -19.49 23.05
CA PRO A 445 -35.23 -19.43 21.88
C PRO A 445 -34.85 -17.98 21.53
N LEU A 446 -33.64 -17.77 21.01
CA LEU A 446 -33.16 -16.44 20.62
C LEU A 446 -34.07 -15.77 19.59
N ARG A 447 -34.60 -16.53 18.63
CA ARG A 447 -35.56 -16.01 17.63
C ARG A 447 -36.82 -15.42 18.28
N VAL A 448 -37.35 -16.09 19.31
CA VAL A 448 -38.53 -15.62 20.06
C VAL A 448 -38.18 -14.36 20.85
N TYR A 449 -37.03 -14.34 21.52
CA TYR A 449 -36.55 -13.14 22.22
C TYR A 449 -36.39 -11.96 21.27
N GLY A 450 -35.77 -12.16 20.11
CA GLY A 450 -35.58 -11.14 19.08
C GLY A 450 -36.91 -10.57 18.56
N HIS A 451 -37.91 -11.44 18.34
CA HIS A 451 -39.25 -11.01 17.94
C HIS A 451 -39.93 -10.16 19.02
N LEU A 452 -39.89 -10.60 20.29
CA LEU A 452 -40.49 -9.86 21.41
C LEU A 452 -39.75 -8.53 21.68
N ARG A 453 -38.43 -8.49 21.48
CA ARG A 453 -37.63 -7.26 21.55
C ARG A 453 -38.06 -6.24 20.50
N GLN A 454 -38.31 -6.66 19.26
CA GLN A 454 -38.80 -5.78 18.19
C GLN A 454 -40.18 -5.17 18.50
N GLN A 455 -40.97 -5.84 19.34
CA GLN A 455 -42.27 -5.36 19.81
C GLN A 455 -42.19 -4.56 21.12
N GLY A 456 -40.99 -4.30 21.64
CA GLY A 456 -40.76 -3.44 22.81
C GLY A 456 -40.90 -4.13 24.17
N TYR A 457 -41.02 -5.46 24.23
CA TYR A 457 -41.19 -6.18 25.50
C TYR A 457 -39.91 -6.29 26.35
N PHE A 458 -38.74 -6.28 25.71
CA PHE A 458 -37.44 -6.37 26.38
C PHE A 458 -36.52 -5.29 25.85
N PRO A 459 -36.23 -4.24 26.63
CA PRO A 459 -35.35 -3.17 26.18
C PRO A 459 -33.88 -3.63 26.15
N GLN A 460 -32.99 -2.90 25.48
CA GLN A 460 -31.62 -3.39 25.22
C GLN A 460 -30.77 -3.49 26.49
N GLU A 461 -31.01 -2.64 27.47
CA GLU A 461 -30.33 -2.66 28.78
C GLU A 461 -30.48 -4.01 29.51
N ASP A 462 -31.56 -4.74 29.23
CA ASP A 462 -31.81 -6.06 29.80
C ASP A 462 -30.80 -7.10 29.33
N GLU A 463 -30.16 -6.91 28.17
CA GLU A 463 -29.23 -7.86 27.57
C GLU A 463 -28.01 -8.13 28.47
N ARG A 464 -27.62 -7.18 29.32
CA ARG A 464 -26.52 -7.34 30.28
C ARG A 464 -26.80 -8.43 31.32
N ALA A 465 -28.07 -8.70 31.61
CA ALA A 465 -28.51 -9.75 32.52
C ALA A 465 -28.83 -11.07 31.81
N LEU A 466 -28.49 -11.22 30.52
CA LEU A 466 -28.81 -12.41 29.74
C LEU A 466 -27.60 -13.33 29.52
N GLN A 467 -27.89 -14.62 29.47
CA GLN A 467 -26.97 -15.70 29.16
C GLN A 467 -27.48 -16.50 27.95
N LEU A 468 -26.53 -16.92 27.12
CA LEU A 468 -26.72 -17.66 25.88
C LEU A 468 -26.15 -19.07 25.99
N TYR A 469 -26.85 -20.05 25.44
CA TYR A 469 -26.41 -21.44 25.43
C TYR A 469 -27.14 -22.27 24.36
N THR A 470 -26.63 -23.44 24.00
CA THR A 470 -27.17 -24.27 22.89
C THR A 470 -27.64 -25.66 23.27
N THR A 471 -27.50 -26.08 24.54
CA THR A 471 -27.84 -27.46 24.97
C THR A 471 -28.83 -27.48 26.14
N LYS A 472 -29.81 -28.39 26.09
CA LYS A 472 -30.73 -28.65 27.21
C LYS A 472 -30.09 -29.68 28.16
N GLY A 473 -29.93 -29.35 29.45
CA GLY A 473 -29.35 -30.25 30.46
C GLY A 473 -28.27 -29.58 31.32
N ARG A 474 -27.00 -29.77 30.96
CA ARG A 474 -25.84 -29.09 31.59
C ARG A 474 -25.19 -28.10 30.61
N PRO A 475 -25.79 -26.94 30.30
CA PRO A 475 -25.26 -25.97 29.35
C PRO A 475 -24.11 -25.13 29.88
N THR A 476 -23.05 -24.92 29.11
CA THR A 476 -22.11 -23.83 29.38
C THR A 476 -22.76 -22.54 28.93
N TYR A 477 -23.02 -21.65 29.88
CA TYR A 477 -23.58 -20.33 29.63
C TYR A 477 -22.48 -19.38 29.15
N CYS A 478 -22.86 -18.43 28.29
CA CYS A 478 -22.01 -17.33 27.84
C CYS A 478 -22.82 -16.02 28.02
N PRO A 479 -22.26 -14.96 28.58
CA PRO A 479 -22.91 -13.65 28.62
C PRO A 479 -23.40 -13.20 27.24
N ALA A 480 -24.56 -12.54 27.19
CA ALA A 480 -25.05 -11.94 25.95
C ALA A 480 -24.35 -10.61 25.62
N VAL A 481 -23.71 -9.98 26.61
CA VAL A 481 -22.98 -8.72 26.49
C VAL A 481 -21.60 -8.87 27.11
N PHE A 482 -20.57 -8.41 26.41
CA PHE A 482 -19.22 -8.30 26.92
C PHE A 482 -18.77 -6.84 26.89
N ASP A 483 -18.45 -6.28 28.04
CA ASP A 483 -17.69 -5.03 28.08
C ASP A 483 -16.24 -5.33 27.66
N LEU A 484 -15.68 -4.47 26.81
CA LEU A 484 -14.31 -4.57 26.32
C LEU A 484 -13.33 -4.04 27.37
N ASP A 485 -13.45 -4.57 28.59
CA ASP A 485 -12.55 -4.27 29.69
C ASP A 485 -11.24 -5.06 29.59
N GLU A 486 -10.30 -4.74 30.47
CA GLU A 486 -8.99 -5.40 30.48
C GLU A 486 -9.09 -6.92 30.69
N ARG A 487 -10.11 -7.43 31.41
CA ARG A 487 -10.27 -8.86 31.69
C ARG A 487 -10.68 -9.60 30.43
N PHE A 488 -11.70 -9.11 29.73
CA PHE A 488 -12.14 -9.67 28.47
C PHE A 488 -11.01 -9.64 27.43
N LEU A 489 -10.31 -8.51 27.31
CA LEU A 489 -9.25 -8.33 26.34
C LEU A 489 -8.03 -9.23 26.63
N ARG A 490 -7.69 -9.46 27.91
CA ARG A 490 -6.69 -10.48 28.29
C ARG A 490 -7.13 -11.88 27.87
N MET A 491 -8.39 -12.27 28.10
CA MET A 491 -8.92 -13.57 27.65
C MET A 491 -8.80 -13.74 26.13
N VAL A 492 -9.14 -12.70 25.36
CA VAL A 492 -8.97 -12.70 23.90
C VAL A 492 -7.48 -12.83 23.54
N GLY A 493 -6.59 -12.13 24.23
CA GLY A 493 -5.15 -12.27 24.04
C GLY A 493 -4.64 -13.69 24.35
N TYR A 494 -5.10 -14.33 25.42
CA TYR A 494 -4.80 -15.72 25.74
C TYR A 494 -5.29 -16.68 24.65
N TYR A 495 -6.45 -16.40 24.06
CA TYR A 495 -6.92 -17.17 22.90
C TYR A 495 -5.98 -16.99 21.71
N LEU A 496 -5.52 -15.77 21.45
CA LEU A 496 -4.61 -15.48 20.35
C LEU A 496 -3.22 -16.09 20.52
N ALA A 497 -2.73 -16.25 21.75
CA ALA A 497 -1.49 -16.97 22.03
C ALA A 497 -1.75 -18.50 22.00
N GLU A 498 -2.49 -19.00 22.98
CA GLU A 498 -2.55 -20.42 23.33
C GLU A 498 -3.86 -21.14 22.95
N GLY A 499 -4.80 -20.38 22.39
CA GLY A 499 -6.15 -20.86 22.09
C GLY A 499 -6.28 -21.60 20.75
N TRP A 500 -7.21 -22.55 20.70
CA TRP A 500 -7.74 -23.11 19.45
C TRP A 500 -9.20 -23.58 19.62
N ILE A 501 -9.90 -23.76 18.51
CA ILE A 501 -11.24 -24.34 18.48
C ILE A 501 -11.18 -25.75 17.87
N THR A 502 -11.78 -26.73 18.55
CA THR A 502 -11.99 -28.08 18.00
C THR A 502 -13.47 -28.36 17.74
N VAL A 503 -13.74 -29.16 16.71
CA VAL A 503 -15.07 -29.67 16.40
C VAL A 503 -15.04 -31.19 16.57
N ASP A 504 -15.77 -31.69 17.57
CA ASP A 504 -15.95 -33.13 17.78
C ASP A 504 -17.34 -33.56 17.30
N VAL A 505 -17.44 -34.68 16.60
CA VAL A 505 -18.74 -35.31 16.31
C VAL A 505 -19.18 -36.13 17.52
N GLY A 506 -20.26 -35.72 18.17
CA GLY A 506 -20.84 -36.43 19.32
C GLY A 506 -21.67 -37.65 18.91
N ARG A 507 -22.20 -38.38 19.91
CA ARG A 507 -23.21 -39.43 19.68
C ARG A 507 -24.43 -38.84 18.95
N HIS A 508 -24.95 -39.55 17.96
CA HIS A 508 -26.03 -39.13 17.06
C HIS A 508 -25.71 -37.97 16.10
N GLY A 509 -24.43 -37.80 15.71
CA GLY A 509 -24.04 -36.88 14.63
C GLY A 509 -24.06 -35.40 15.00
N ARG A 510 -24.28 -35.03 16.28
CA ARG A 510 -24.28 -33.63 16.71
C ARG A 510 -22.86 -33.10 16.87
N HIS A 511 -22.54 -32.01 16.18
CA HIS A 511 -21.27 -31.30 16.30
C HIS A 511 -21.15 -30.60 17.67
N ARG A 512 -20.01 -30.79 18.34
CA ARG A 512 -19.63 -30.09 19.56
C ARG A 512 -18.41 -29.24 19.28
N GLU A 513 -18.57 -27.93 19.41
CA GLU A 513 -17.45 -26.99 19.34
C GLU A 513 -16.89 -26.77 20.76
N ARG A 514 -15.56 -26.77 20.86
CA ARG A 514 -14.83 -26.54 22.10
C ARG A 514 -13.74 -25.51 21.88
N VAL A 515 -13.65 -24.55 22.78
CA VAL A 515 -12.52 -23.64 22.87
C VAL A 515 -11.53 -24.25 23.86
N ALA A 516 -10.28 -24.40 23.47
CA ALA A 516 -9.22 -24.93 24.31
C ALA A 516 -8.06 -23.95 24.40
N PHE A 517 -7.37 -23.94 25.54
CA PHE A 517 -6.18 -23.14 25.81
C PHE A 517 -5.11 -24.06 26.42
N ALA A 518 -3.87 -24.01 25.94
CA ALA A 518 -2.77 -24.82 26.49
C ALA A 518 -1.75 -23.93 27.20
N PHE A 519 -1.39 -24.28 28.43
CA PHE A 519 -0.35 -23.56 29.17
C PHE A 519 0.71 -24.52 29.67
N GLY A 520 1.97 -24.14 29.56
CA GLY A 520 3.11 -24.86 30.11
C GLY A 520 3.18 -24.80 31.65
N ARG A 521 4.03 -25.64 32.26
CA ARG A 521 4.24 -25.66 33.73
C ARG A 521 4.67 -24.31 34.33
N HIS A 522 5.31 -23.45 33.52
CA HIS A 522 5.85 -22.16 33.95
C HIS A 522 4.84 -21.00 33.82
N GLU A 523 3.66 -21.24 33.23
CA GLU A 523 2.64 -20.23 32.91
C GLU A 523 1.43 -20.30 33.85
N ARG A 524 1.66 -20.75 35.10
CA ARG A 524 0.58 -20.99 36.08
C ARG A 524 -0.21 -19.73 36.42
N GLU A 525 0.43 -18.56 36.40
CA GLU A 525 -0.21 -17.27 36.65
C GLU A 525 -1.26 -16.96 35.58
N TYR A 526 -0.95 -17.18 34.30
CA TYR A 526 -1.85 -16.90 33.18
C TYR A 526 -3.02 -17.89 33.13
N LEU A 527 -2.76 -19.16 33.45
CA LEU A 527 -3.82 -20.15 33.65
C LEU A 527 -4.78 -19.72 34.78
N ALA A 528 -4.25 -19.25 35.92
CA ALA A 528 -5.08 -18.80 37.04
C ALA A 528 -5.90 -17.55 36.68
N ASP A 529 -5.31 -16.55 36.02
CA ASP A 529 -6.06 -15.36 35.54
C ASP A 529 -7.17 -15.77 34.56
N LEU A 530 -6.91 -16.70 33.63
CA LEU A 530 -7.95 -17.21 32.73
C LEU A 530 -9.08 -17.94 33.47
N GLU A 531 -8.75 -18.78 34.46
CA GLU A 531 -9.75 -19.48 35.30
C GLU A 531 -10.62 -18.47 36.06
N ASP A 532 -10.02 -17.40 36.61
CA ASP A 532 -10.73 -16.32 37.30
C ASP A 532 -11.62 -15.52 36.34
N ILE A 533 -11.11 -15.16 35.16
CA ILE A 533 -11.88 -14.44 34.13
C ILE A 533 -13.11 -15.26 33.71
N LEU A 534 -12.92 -16.53 33.34
CA LEU A 534 -14.03 -17.40 32.92
C LEU A 534 -15.06 -17.60 34.05
N THR A 535 -14.60 -17.75 35.29
CA THR A 535 -15.47 -17.88 36.46
C THR A 535 -16.30 -16.61 36.68
N SER A 536 -15.70 -15.43 36.49
CA SER A 536 -16.39 -14.14 36.62
C SER A 536 -17.52 -13.96 35.59
N TYR A 537 -17.38 -14.54 34.39
CA TYR A 537 -18.44 -14.59 33.38
C TYR A 537 -19.42 -15.77 33.55
N HIS A 538 -19.27 -16.56 34.61
CA HIS A 538 -20.02 -17.79 34.85
C HIS A 538 -19.88 -18.82 33.70
N ILE A 539 -18.76 -18.78 32.98
CA ILE A 539 -18.43 -19.70 31.91
C ILE A 539 -17.78 -20.94 32.51
N ARG A 540 -18.43 -22.09 32.34
CA ARG A 540 -17.92 -23.37 32.86
C ARG A 540 -16.83 -23.94 31.97
N PHE A 541 -15.75 -24.38 32.59
CA PHE A 541 -14.60 -24.99 31.93
C PHE A 541 -14.15 -26.29 32.61
N HIS A 542 -13.30 -27.05 31.92
CA HIS A 542 -12.68 -28.27 32.41
C HIS A 542 -11.18 -28.22 32.25
N ARG A 543 -10.46 -28.60 33.30
CA ARG A 543 -9.01 -28.76 33.27
C ARG A 543 -8.63 -30.18 32.85
N ARG A 544 -7.68 -30.30 31.93
CA ARG A 544 -7.03 -31.56 31.54
C ARG A 544 -5.53 -31.40 31.67
N ILE A 545 -4.88 -32.32 32.38
CA ILE A 545 -3.41 -32.34 32.49
C ILE A 545 -2.90 -33.32 31.43
N SER A 546 -2.00 -32.86 30.56
CA SER A 546 -1.40 -33.67 29.51
C SER A 546 0.12 -33.48 29.53
N GLY A 547 0.83 -34.42 30.17
CA GLY A 547 2.28 -34.35 30.31
C GLY A 547 2.75 -33.11 31.08
N ASN A 548 3.43 -32.19 30.39
CA ASN A 548 3.96 -30.94 30.96
C ASN A 548 3.10 -29.70 30.67
N SER A 549 1.92 -29.86 30.06
CA SER A 549 0.98 -28.77 29.86
C SER A 549 -0.36 -29.03 30.57
N THR A 550 -1.00 -27.93 30.96
CA THR A 550 -2.40 -27.93 31.38
C THR A 550 -3.23 -27.36 30.24
N VAL A 551 -4.28 -28.10 29.84
CA VAL A 551 -5.24 -27.64 28.84
C VAL A 551 -6.56 -27.31 29.53
N LEU A 552 -7.03 -26.08 29.36
CA LEU A 552 -8.36 -25.64 29.78
C LEU A 552 -9.31 -25.77 28.60
N VAL A 553 -10.46 -26.42 28.79
CA VAL A 553 -11.44 -26.68 27.73
C VAL A 553 -12.81 -26.13 28.10
N VAL A 554 -13.35 -25.24 27.26
CA VAL A 554 -14.71 -24.70 27.35
C VAL A 554 -15.58 -25.33 26.26
N SER A 555 -16.60 -26.09 26.66
CA SER A 555 -17.55 -26.69 25.71
C SER A 555 -18.73 -25.75 25.45
N SER A 556 -18.52 -24.74 24.60
CA SER A 556 -19.55 -23.75 24.24
C SER A 556 -19.47 -23.35 22.77
N ARG A 557 -20.53 -23.66 22.01
CA ARG A 557 -20.71 -23.18 20.62
C ARG A 557 -20.82 -21.65 20.56
N VAL A 558 -21.40 -21.02 21.58
CA VAL A 558 -21.53 -19.55 21.64
C VAL A 558 -20.16 -18.90 21.82
N LEU A 559 -19.30 -19.45 22.70
CA LEU A 559 -17.95 -18.91 22.90
C LEU A 559 -17.05 -19.17 21.68
N ALA A 560 -17.17 -20.35 21.06
CA ALA A 560 -16.45 -20.66 19.82
C ALA A 560 -16.85 -19.69 18.70
N TRP A 561 -18.16 -19.43 18.54
CA TRP A 561 -18.68 -18.43 17.60
C TRP A 561 -18.24 -17.00 17.94
N LEU A 562 -18.21 -16.63 19.22
CA LEU A 562 -17.71 -15.31 19.65
C LEU A 562 -16.29 -15.10 19.15
N LEU A 563 -15.39 -16.04 19.43
CA LEU A 563 -13.98 -15.93 19.05
C LEU A 563 -13.77 -16.04 17.53
N ARG A 564 -14.43 -17.00 16.87
CA ARG A 564 -14.25 -17.27 15.44
C ARG A 564 -14.93 -16.23 14.54
N ASP A 565 -16.18 -15.88 14.83
CA ASP A 565 -17.05 -15.17 13.89
C ASP A 565 -17.27 -13.71 14.29
N ALA A 566 -17.61 -13.45 15.56
CA ALA A 566 -17.87 -12.10 16.03
C ALA A 566 -16.56 -11.29 16.21
N LEU A 567 -15.56 -11.89 16.85
CA LEU A 567 -14.22 -11.30 17.02
C LEU A 567 -13.29 -11.59 15.85
N ARG A 568 -13.63 -12.56 14.98
CA ARG A 568 -12.83 -12.93 13.81
C ARG A 568 -11.39 -13.34 14.13
N CYS A 569 -11.14 -13.93 15.29
CA CYS A 569 -9.80 -14.25 15.77
C CYS A 569 -9.15 -15.50 15.15
N GLY A 570 -9.82 -16.19 14.21
CA GLY A 570 -9.35 -17.47 13.66
C GLY A 570 -9.66 -18.67 14.56
N VAL A 571 -9.23 -19.86 14.14
CA VAL A 571 -9.55 -21.17 14.77
C VAL A 571 -8.30 -21.87 15.29
N ASN A 572 -7.15 -21.72 14.63
CA ASN A 572 -5.88 -22.38 14.94
C ASN A 572 -4.71 -21.41 14.76
N SER A 573 -3.47 -21.85 14.99
CA SER A 573 -2.28 -20.97 14.96
C SER A 573 -1.98 -20.32 13.61
N TYR A 574 -2.46 -20.87 12.49
CA TYR A 574 -2.16 -20.39 11.14
C TYR A 574 -3.09 -19.27 10.68
N ASP A 575 -4.33 -19.23 11.16
CA ASP A 575 -5.36 -18.29 10.71
C ASP A 575 -5.72 -17.20 11.73
N LYS A 576 -5.01 -17.18 12.87
CA LYS A 576 -5.22 -16.18 13.92
C LYS A 576 -5.05 -14.76 13.42
N ARG A 577 -5.79 -13.82 13.99
CA ARG A 577 -5.68 -12.39 13.70
C ARG A 577 -6.25 -11.57 14.85
N LEU A 578 -5.83 -10.32 14.97
CA LEU A 578 -6.41 -9.42 15.97
C LEU A 578 -7.91 -9.20 15.70
N PRO A 579 -8.72 -8.97 16.75
CA PRO A 579 -10.08 -8.49 16.58
C PRO A 579 -10.10 -7.22 15.73
N PRO A 580 -11.08 -7.05 14.82
CA PRO A 580 -11.09 -5.90 13.92
C PRO A 580 -11.12 -4.54 14.64
N PHE A 581 -11.67 -4.47 15.85
CA PHE A 581 -11.72 -3.24 16.64
C PHE A 581 -10.46 -2.99 17.48
N ALA A 582 -9.42 -3.84 17.40
CA ALA A 582 -8.27 -3.77 18.33
C ALA A 582 -7.56 -2.40 18.34
N LEU A 583 -7.51 -1.71 17.19
CA LEU A 583 -6.91 -0.37 17.10
C LEU A 583 -7.84 0.76 17.55
N ALA A 584 -9.14 0.48 17.70
CA ALA A 584 -10.14 1.41 18.23
C ALA A 584 -10.31 1.32 19.76
N LEU A 585 -9.56 0.41 20.41
CA LEU A 585 -9.48 0.32 21.86
C LEU A 585 -8.70 1.51 22.43
N ASP A 586 -9.01 1.89 23.66
CA ASP A 586 -8.18 2.82 24.41
C ASP A 586 -6.80 2.20 24.74
N GLU A 587 -5.90 3.00 25.28
CA GLU A 587 -4.54 2.54 25.62
C GLU A 587 -4.54 1.35 26.58
N ALA A 588 -5.36 1.39 27.63
CA ALA A 588 -5.49 0.31 28.60
C ALA A 588 -5.98 -0.99 27.95
N GLY A 589 -6.99 -0.92 27.09
CA GLY A 589 -7.50 -2.08 26.36
C GLY A 589 -6.47 -2.68 25.41
N ARG A 590 -5.72 -1.85 24.69
CA ARG A 590 -4.63 -2.30 23.80
C ARG A 590 -3.53 -3.01 24.59
N LEU A 591 -3.12 -2.46 25.73
CA LEU A 591 -2.14 -3.07 26.63
C LEU A 591 -2.65 -4.40 27.22
N ALA A 592 -3.91 -4.48 27.62
CA ALA A 592 -4.51 -5.71 28.13
C ALA A 592 -4.56 -6.82 27.06
N LEU A 593 -4.92 -6.48 25.83
CA LEU A 593 -4.88 -7.42 24.71
C LEU A 593 -3.46 -7.93 24.44
N LEU A 594 -2.47 -7.02 24.37
CA LEU A 594 -1.06 -7.37 24.20
C LEU A 594 -0.55 -8.23 25.36
N ARG A 595 -0.94 -7.93 26.61
CA ARG A 595 -0.58 -8.74 27.77
C ARG A 595 -1.03 -10.18 27.60
N GLY A 596 -2.27 -10.41 27.17
CA GLY A 596 -2.74 -11.77 26.88
C GLY A 596 -1.95 -12.46 25.76
N ILE A 597 -1.60 -11.72 24.70
CA ILE A 597 -0.81 -12.25 23.55
C ILE A 597 0.63 -12.62 23.97
N PHE A 598 1.31 -11.75 24.73
CA PHE A 598 2.69 -11.97 25.17
C PHE A 598 2.81 -12.94 26.35
N SER A 599 1.72 -13.25 27.04
CA SER A 599 1.73 -14.18 28.17
C SER A 599 1.93 -15.65 27.75
N GLY A 600 1.60 -16.03 26.52
CA GLY A 600 1.89 -17.39 26.01
C GLY A 600 3.20 -17.44 25.24
N ASP A 601 3.21 -16.89 24.02
CA ASP A 601 4.35 -16.97 23.09
C ASP A 601 5.44 -15.89 23.31
N GLY A 602 5.30 -15.06 24.34
CA GLY A 602 6.25 -13.97 24.62
C GLY A 602 7.47 -14.42 25.40
N ALA A 603 8.66 -14.11 24.89
CA ALA A 603 9.93 -14.43 25.52
C ALA A 603 10.75 -13.16 25.82
N VAL A 604 11.42 -13.15 26.96
CA VAL A 604 12.48 -12.19 27.28
C VAL A 604 13.81 -12.84 26.90
N SER A 605 14.43 -12.35 25.84
CA SER A 605 15.66 -12.92 25.30
C SER A 605 16.83 -12.01 25.64
N GLN A 606 17.88 -12.60 26.23
CA GLN A 606 19.18 -11.96 26.39
C GLN A 606 20.06 -12.24 25.16
N VAL A 607 20.45 -11.19 24.44
CA VAL A 607 21.23 -11.27 23.19
C VAL A 607 22.64 -10.71 23.37
N ASN A 608 23.57 -11.13 22.49
CA ASN A 608 25.02 -10.87 22.55
C ASN A 608 25.66 -11.17 23.91
N ARG A 609 25.59 -12.42 24.37
CA ARG A 609 26.20 -12.88 25.64
C ARG A 609 25.69 -12.11 26.87
N GLY A 610 24.38 -11.86 26.93
CA GLY A 610 23.78 -11.17 28.08
C GLY A 610 24.04 -9.67 28.10
N ARG A 611 24.28 -9.02 26.95
CA ARG A 611 24.54 -7.56 26.87
C ARG A 611 23.35 -6.75 26.36
N HIS A 612 22.32 -7.40 25.82
CA HIS A 612 21.10 -6.77 25.34
C HIS A 612 19.89 -7.56 25.79
N ILE A 613 18.80 -6.85 26.10
CA ILE A 613 17.49 -7.43 26.35
C ILE A 613 16.60 -7.11 25.17
N CYS A 614 15.84 -8.08 24.70
CA CYS A 614 14.72 -7.84 23.80
C CYS A 614 13.52 -8.68 24.21
N LEU A 615 12.34 -8.15 23.94
CA LEU A 615 11.09 -8.90 24.01
C LEU A 615 10.83 -9.50 22.64
N GLU A 616 10.52 -10.78 22.59
CA GLU A 616 10.21 -11.50 21.36
C GLU A 616 8.82 -12.11 21.44
N TYR A 617 8.10 -12.06 20.32
CA TYR A 617 6.84 -12.78 20.12
C TYR A 617 6.91 -13.46 18.76
N ALA A 618 6.49 -14.72 18.69
CA ALA A 618 6.49 -15.49 17.45
C ALA A 618 5.08 -15.98 17.12
N THR A 619 4.71 -15.95 15.84
CA THR A 619 3.45 -16.51 15.36
C THR A 619 3.60 -17.15 13.99
N ALA A 620 2.77 -18.16 13.70
CA ALA A 620 2.67 -18.76 12.37
C ALA A 620 1.71 -17.99 11.45
N SER A 621 0.91 -17.06 12.00
CA SER A 621 -0.04 -16.25 11.23
C SER A 621 0.59 -14.93 10.77
N PRO A 622 0.71 -14.68 9.46
CA PRO A 622 1.15 -13.39 8.93
C PRO A 622 0.22 -12.24 9.35
N ALA A 623 -1.10 -12.48 9.34
CA ALA A 623 -2.11 -11.47 9.67
C ALA A 623 -2.03 -11.06 11.15
N LEU A 624 -1.81 -12.02 12.06
CA LEU A 624 -1.59 -11.69 13.47
C LEU A 624 -0.28 -10.94 13.66
N ALA A 625 0.80 -11.34 12.98
CA ALA A 625 2.09 -10.65 13.07
C ALA A 625 1.99 -9.18 12.66
N GLN A 626 1.39 -8.91 11.49
CA GLN A 626 1.16 -7.55 10.98
C GLN A 626 0.25 -6.75 11.92
N GLY A 627 -0.82 -7.35 12.42
CA GLY A 627 -1.73 -6.72 13.38
C GLY A 627 -1.03 -6.32 14.68
N VAL A 628 -0.23 -7.21 15.26
CA VAL A 628 0.52 -6.94 16.50
C VAL A 628 1.58 -5.85 16.29
N VAL A 629 2.26 -5.82 15.14
CA VAL A 629 3.18 -4.71 14.80
C VAL A 629 2.44 -3.37 14.80
N LEU A 630 1.27 -3.29 14.15
CA LEU A 630 0.49 -2.06 14.10
C LEU A 630 -0.08 -1.67 15.47
N LEU A 631 -0.49 -2.66 16.27
CA LEU A 631 -0.98 -2.44 17.62
C LEU A 631 0.12 -1.87 18.53
N LEU A 632 1.35 -2.40 18.44
CA LEU A 632 2.53 -1.88 19.15
C LEU A 632 2.88 -0.45 18.70
N GLN A 633 2.86 -0.18 17.38
CA GLN A 633 3.10 1.16 16.83
C GLN A 633 2.09 2.19 17.33
N SER A 634 0.83 1.77 17.50
CA SER A 634 -0.22 2.64 18.04
C SER A 634 0.01 3.05 19.50
N LEU A 635 0.91 2.34 20.21
CA LEU A 635 1.39 2.64 21.56
C LEU A 635 2.79 3.28 21.58
N GLY A 636 3.29 3.74 20.42
CA GLY A 636 4.61 4.36 20.30
C GLY A 636 5.78 3.36 20.28
N VAL A 637 5.52 2.05 20.13
CA VAL A 637 6.57 1.02 20.07
C VAL A 637 6.83 0.60 18.63
N VAL A 638 8.11 0.65 18.22
CA VAL A 638 8.57 0.26 16.88
C VAL A 638 9.31 -1.07 16.95
N PRO A 639 8.62 -2.21 16.75
CA PRO A 639 9.27 -3.51 16.70
C PRO A 639 9.95 -3.74 15.34
N SER A 640 10.89 -4.69 15.32
CA SER A 640 11.35 -5.34 14.09
C SER A 640 10.55 -6.61 13.81
N LEU A 641 10.41 -6.98 12.54
CA LEU A 641 9.69 -8.17 12.09
C LEU A 641 10.63 -9.02 11.24
N ALA A 642 10.86 -10.27 11.65
CA ALA A 642 11.67 -11.22 10.90
C ALA A 642 10.86 -12.45 10.52
N CYS A 643 10.86 -12.80 9.23
CA CYS A 643 10.32 -14.06 8.75
C CYS A 643 11.44 -15.13 8.77
N LYS A 644 11.23 -16.23 9.50
CA LYS A 644 12.21 -17.32 9.66
C LYS A 644 11.56 -18.68 9.54
N ARG A 645 12.27 -19.63 8.94
CA ARG A 645 11.85 -21.04 8.95
C ARG A 645 12.23 -21.66 10.29
N MET A 646 11.25 -22.12 11.06
CA MET A 646 11.49 -22.72 12.37
C MET A 646 11.80 -24.21 12.23
N ASN A 647 12.71 -24.76 13.06
CA ASN A 647 13.28 -26.12 12.98
C ASN A 647 12.27 -27.28 13.03
N ARG A 648 10.96 -27.01 13.18
CA ARG A 648 9.87 -27.99 13.21
C ARG A 648 8.60 -27.56 12.45
N SER A 649 8.59 -26.37 11.85
CA SER A 649 7.41 -25.86 11.15
C SER A 649 7.52 -26.10 9.64
N ARG A 650 6.42 -26.55 9.03
CA ARG A 650 6.28 -26.63 7.57
C ARG A 650 6.04 -25.27 6.93
N VAL A 651 5.70 -24.26 7.73
CA VAL A 651 5.35 -22.89 7.30
C VAL A 651 6.33 -21.89 7.95
N PRO A 652 6.70 -20.79 7.28
CA PRO A 652 7.50 -19.74 7.90
C PRO A 652 6.85 -19.19 9.19
N GLY A 653 7.66 -18.90 10.20
CA GLY A 653 7.24 -18.19 11.41
C GLY A 653 7.65 -16.72 11.34
N TYR A 654 6.83 -15.86 11.95
CA TYR A 654 7.03 -14.42 12.03
C TYR A 654 7.42 -14.05 13.45
N VAL A 655 8.62 -13.50 13.60
CA VAL A 655 9.18 -13.09 14.90
C VAL A 655 9.16 -11.57 14.99
N ILE A 656 8.37 -11.06 15.93
CA ILE A 656 8.32 -9.66 16.32
C ILE A 656 9.32 -9.46 17.46
N ARG A 657 10.19 -8.46 17.34
CA ARG A 657 11.19 -8.16 18.36
C ARG A 657 11.16 -6.69 18.75
N ILE A 658 10.94 -6.44 20.04
CA ILE A 658 11.02 -5.12 20.68
C ILE A 658 12.39 -5.02 21.36
N ALA A 659 13.17 -4.03 20.96
CA ALA A 659 14.53 -3.83 21.43
C ALA A 659 14.76 -2.35 21.79
N GLY A 660 15.79 -2.09 22.59
CA GLY A 660 16.06 -0.75 23.12
C GLY A 660 15.41 -0.58 24.49
N GLU A 661 16.19 -0.06 25.44
CA GLU A 661 15.80 0.05 26.84
C GLU A 661 14.46 0.78 27.05
N PRO A 662 14.19 1.95 26.41
CA PRO A 662 12.92 2.66 26.65
C PRO A 662 11.68 1.87 26.24
N GLN A 663 11.75 1.19 25.08
CA GLN A 663 10.63 0.38 24.57
C GLN A 663 10.44 -0.89 25.39
N VAL A 664 11.53 -1.53 25.83
CA VAL A 664 11.48 -2.73 26.67
C VAL A 664 10.93 -2.39 28.05
N ALA A 665 11.36 -1.28 28.66
CA ALA A 665 10.83 -0.81 29.93
C ALA A 665 9.35 -0.46 29.84
N GLN A 666 8.94 0.26 28.78
CA GLN A 666 7.53 0.59 28.51
C GLN A 666 6.65 -0.67 28.42
N MET A 667 7.18 -1.74 27.83
CA MET A 667 6.45 -3.00 27.59
C MET A 667 6.67 -4.06 28.69
N ALA A 668 7.48 -3.78 29.72
CA ALA A 668 7.72 -4.69 30.83
C ALA A 668 6.42 -5.11 31.58
N PRO A 669 5.40 -4.24 31.77
CA PRO A 669 4.15 -4.61 32.43
C PRO A 669 3.36 -5.72 31.72
N LEU A 670 3.63 -5.99 30.44
CA LEU A 670 2.95 -7.05 29.67
C LEU A 670 3.20 -8.46 30.24
N PHE A 671 4.26 -8.66 31.03
CA PHE A 671 4.66 -9.99 31.52
C PHE A 671 4.19 -10.30 32.94
N GLY A 672 3.46 -9.37 33.57
CA GLY A 672 3.00 -9.48 34.95
C GLY A 672 4.06 -9.03 35.98
N PRO A 673 3.66 -8.78 37.25
CA PRO A 673 4.47 -8.03 38.21
C PRO A 673 5.83 -8.66 38.55
N GLN A 674 5.91 -9.99 38.53
CA GLN A 674 7.16 -10.69 38.84
C GLN A 674 8.21 -10.51 37.73
N LYS A 675 7.83 -10.82 36.48
CA LYS A 675 8.71 -10.67 35.31
C LYS A 675 8.96 -9.20 34.99
N GLU A 676 7.99 -8.31 35.23
CA GLU A 676 8.18 -6.86 35.08
C GLU A 676 9.36 -6.37 35.94
N ARG A 677 9.40 -6.74 37.24
CA ARG A 677 10.52 -6.40 38.12
C ARG A 677 11.85 -6.95 37.62
N GLU A 678 11.86 -8.17 37.08
CA GLU A 678 13.05 -8.78 36.49
C GLU A 678 13.51 -8.01 35.24
N ILE A 679 12.60 -7.72 34.31
CA ILE A 679 12.88 -6.97 33.08
C ILE A 679 13.40 -5.57 33.42
N LEU A 680 12.76 -4.85 34.35
CA LEU A 680 13.18 -3.51 34.76
C LEU A 680 14.53 -3.54 35.50
N SER A 681 14.76 -4.54 36.35
CA SER A 681 16.06 -4.73 37.00
C SER A 681 17.17 -4.99 36.00
N LEU A 682 16.90 -5.81 34.99
CA LEU A 682 17.84 -6.05 33.90
C LEU A 682 18.06 -4.74 33.11
N CYS A 683 17.02 -4.00 32.73
CA CYS A 683 17.13 -2.72 32.02
C CYS A 683 18.03 -1.71 32.75
N GLY A 684 17.90 -1.59 34.09
CA GLY A 684 18.74 -0.70 34.90
C GLY A 684 20.24 -1.04 34.90
N GLN A 685 20.62 -2.27 34.55
CA GLN A 685 22.02 -2.71 34.42
C GLN A 685 22.63 -2.39 33.04
N TYR A 686 21.84 -1.93 32.06
CA TYR A 686 22.29 -1.65 30.69
C TYR A 686 22.05 -0.19 30.30
N ARG A 687 23.10 0.55 29.92
CA ARG A 687 23.03 1.97 29.51
C ARG A 687 22.98 2.22 27.98
N ARG A 688 22.82 1.19 27.14
CA ARG A 688 22.91 1.36 25.68
C ARG A 688 21.52 1.65 25.08
N ILE A 689 21.27 2.91 24.75
CA ILE A 689 20.09 3.35 24.01
C ILE A 689 20.26 2.90 22.55
N ILE A 690 19.69 1.74 22.21
CA ILE A 690 19.42 1.40 20.81
C ILE A 690 18.04 1.97 20.52
N ALA A 691 17.99 3.27 20.22
CA ALA A 691 16.78 3.85 19.66
C ALA A 691 16.54 3.22 18.28
N PRO A 692 15.30 2.85 17.93
CA PRO A 692 14.95 2.70 16.52
C PRO A 692 15.38 3.97 15.80
N LEU A 693 15.90 3.88 14.57
CA LEU A 693 16.10 5.05 13.69
C LEU A 693 14.74 5.63 13.22
N GLY A 694 13.71 5.56 14.07
CA GLY A 694 12.42 6.18 13.83
C GLY A 694 12.59 7.69 13.91
N PHE A 695 12.00 8.39 12.97
CA PHE A 695 11.96 9.85 12.97
C PHE A 695 10.69 10.32 13.69
N GLN A 696 10.82 11.39 14.49
CA GLN A 696 9.70 12.09 15.11
C GLN A 696 9.64 13.50 14.52
N ARG A 697 8.49 13.88 13.96
CA ARG A 697 8.23 15.22 13.43
C ARG A 697 7.65 16.10 14.54
N HIS A 698 8.19 17.29 14.73
CA HIS A 698 7.56 18.34 15.54
C HIS A 698 7.45 19.63 14.69
N GLY A 699 6.22 20.13 14.46
CA GLY A 699 5.96 21.44 13.83
C GLY A 699 5.71 21.45 12.29
N PRO A 700 5.23 22.58 11.74
CA PRO A 700 4.89 22.71 10.32
C PRO A 700 6.14 22.86 9.42
N LEU A 701 5.95 22.65 8.11
CA LEU A 701 7.00 22.66 7.08
C LEU A 701 7.74 24.00 7.01
#